data_AF-J3MD07-F1
#
_entry.id   AF-J3MD07-F1
#
_cell.length_a   1.000
_cell.length_b   1.000
_cell.length_c   1.000
_cell.angle_alpha   90.00
_cell.angle_beta   90.00
_cell.angle_gamma   90.00
#
_symmetry.space_group_name_H-M   'P 1'
#
loop_
_entity.id
_entity.type
_entity.pdbx_description
1 polymer ?
#
loop_
_entity_poly.entity_id
_entity_poly.type
_entity_poly.pdbx_seq_one_letter_code
_entity_poly.pdbx_strand_id
1 'polypeptide(L)'
;MRLPDDAEVSDEIWDEVIDGMKARVQDKIPGIRVFAVRALSRFASDGEDSDIVDLFLETLEKEQNAEVRKAIILSLPPSNATLDIVIESSLDVSESVRRAAYCVLSTKFPLQSLSIKQRTSLLHRGLSDRSASVNSECLKMLKDEWLMKYCSGDVITLLRFLDVETYEEVGETVMGVLMKDGSVRVQDGQTIRQYFTANTEDEEQVPKIQLMDAEVALYWKIMCKHLQAEAQIKGSEAATTTGTEAAVYASEASDKNDLLDGVLPSTISDYVALVKAHLSAGPNYHFASRQLLLLGEMLDFSDTMNRKVASSFLHELLTRPLEHEVDEDGNKMAIGDGVSLGGDREWAKAVAELAKRVHSAVGEFEMVVATVVEELARPCRERTADFMHWMHCLAVTGLLLENASSLRNLQGKAIEPPELLQSLLLPATKQNHVDVQRVALRCLCLYGMLENRPNADLVKQLRLSFINGPDLVSAMACKALIDLVTWHGPQEIDQAIGIDSCDATSEKAQFTIVDISNMNDDHLNVGVLDILFSGFLKDDWEFTLEGDNHDNVPTILGEGFAKILLLSENYAKISADLHPVVLARLVSLYFMEETKELERLKQCLSVFFQHYPALSEKHKRCVSSAFVPVIRTMWPSLYGNVGGSAHVVSKRRKYAVQAARFMVQMVQTPLFSTEATEEASTSPESQSTKPDMSNNFDISEEGLAIRIAVEVANCPEKKTAAGKAYCLALCKVVVLLRFRQSEQKAIKCMRGLVNALAASAASDKELLKELTQMASRLRSLDEHPEEELPQEEAEEIFKKLGLDGGFKLETTSVVPPTPAPRSVRPPPSRRARRPSSSSDDSDIDGFERKLHATSVSRVAATPVMTGARSQRASKTAAMCRMTAKPAVASSDDNQSDDQSGVTSDEDSSDVESS
;
A
#
# COMPACT_ATOMS: atom_id res chain seq x y z
N MET A 1 33.26 41.57 11.70
CA MET A 1 32.58 42.26 12.82
C MET A 1 31.18 41.70 12.93
N ARG A 2 30.60 41.63 14.13
CA ARG A 2 29.15 41.54 14.31
C ARG A 2 28.68 42.97 14.57
N LEU A 3 27.67 43.44 13.85
CA LEU A 3 27.06 44.75 14.14
C LEU A 3 26.28 44.66 15.46
N PRO A 4 26.08 45.79 16.16
CA PRO A 4 25.09 45.88 17.24
C PRO A 4 23.71 45.42 16.75
N ASP A 5 22.90 44.83 17.63
CA ASP A 5 21.56 44.36 17.26
C ASP A 5 20.56 45.54 17.09
N ASP A 6 20.95 46.77 17.47
CA ASP A 6 20.29 48.07 17.27
C ASP A 6 20.83 48.87 16.05
N ALA A 7 21.58 48.24 15.14
CA ALA A 7 22.16 48.91 13.97
C ALA A 7 21.14 49.14 12.84
N GLU A 8 20.62 50.37 12.74
CA GLU A 8 19.77 50.82 11.62
C GLU A 8 20.50 50.76 10.26
N VAL A 9 19.77 50.35 9.23
CA VAL A 9 20.18 50.23 7.82
C VAL A 9 19.01 50.74 6.98
N SER A 10 19.25 51.52 5.92
CA SER A 10 18.15 52.11 5.14
C SER A 10 17.43 51.08 4.28
N ASP A 11 16.15 51.33 4.04
CA ASP A 11 15.26 50.41 3.32
C ASP A 11 15.78 50.08 1.92
N GLU A 12 16.39 51.05 1.21
CA GLU A 12 16.93 50.81 -0.14
C GLU A 12 18.08 49.78 -0.14
N ILE A 13 18.86 49.74 0.95
CA ILE A 13 19.94 48.76 1.13
C ILE A 13 19.36 47.38 1.48
N TRP A 14 18.25 47.34 2.22
CA TRP A 14 17.55 46.07 2.46
C TRP A 14 16.92 45.54 1.18
N ASP A 15 16.26 46.37 0.36
CA ASP A 15 15.70 45.99 -0.94
C ASP A 15 16.78 45.41 -1.87
N GLU A 16 17.92 46.10 -2.03
CA GLU A 16 19.05 45.59 -2.83
C GLU A 16 19.59 44.24 -2.31
N VAL A 17 19.64 44.04 -0.99
CA VAL A 17 20.07 42.79 -0.37
C VAL A 17 19.03 41.68 -0.54
N ILE A 18 17.75 41.99 -0.37
CA ILE A 18 16.62 41.06 -0.47
C ILE A 18 16.52 40.55 -1.90
N ASP A 19 16.42 41.43 -2.90
CA ASP A 19 16.35 41.02 -4.32
C ASP A 19 17.65 40.35 -4.77
N GLY A 20 18.80 40.84 -4.29
CA GLY A 20 20.10 40.20 -4.47
C GLY A 20 20.16 38.77 -3.94
N MET A 21 19.47 38.46 -2.84
CA MET A 21 19.36 37.11 -2.27
C MET A 21 18.24 36.28 -2.91
N LYS A 22 17.08 36.86 -3.28
CA LYS A 22 16.02 36.17 -4.03
C LYS A 22 16.58 35.55 -5.31
N ALA A 23 17.40 36.30 -6.06
CA ALA A 23 18.12 35.80 -7.24
C ALA A 23 19.12 34.66 -6.92
N ARG A 24 19.63 34.55 -5.69
CA ARG A 24 20.57 33.50 -5.25
C ARG A 24 19.91 32.25 -4.71
N VAL A 25 18.61 32.28 -4.40
CA VAL A 25 17.82 31.06 -4.15
C VAL A 25 17.80 30.15 -5.38
N GLN A 26 17.97 30.69 -6.59
CA GLN A 26 18.06 29.93 -7.85
C GLN A 26 19.51 29.77 -8.38
N ASP A 27 20.53 29.97 -7.54
CA ASP A 27 21.94 29.78 -7.95
C ASP A 27 22.24 28.31 -8.28
N LYS A 28 23.18 28.05 -9.20
CA LYS A 28 23.56 26.69 -9.62
C LYS A 28 24.26 25.92 -8.49
N ILE A 29 24.91 26.59 -7.55
CA ILE A 29 25.67 25.96 -6.47
C ILE A 29 24.77 25.82 -5.22
N PRO A 30 24.43 24.60 -4.76
CA PRO A 30 23.52 24.41 -3.61
C PRO A 30 23.99 25.11 -2.33
N GLY A 31 25.30 25.19 -2.09
CA GLY A 31 25.86 25.93 -0.95
C GLY A 31 25.53 27.43 -0.98
N ILE A 32 25.45 28.05 -2.17
CA ILE A 32 25.02 29.45 -2.31
C ILE A 32 23.53 29.56 -2.01
N ARG A 33 22.70 28.62 -2.49
CA ARG A 33 21.26 28.56 -2.18
C ARG A 33 21.01 28.45 -0.67
N VAL A 34 21.76 27.60 0.05
CA VAL A 34 21.68 27.49 1.54
C VAL A 34 21.96 28.84 2.22
N PHE A 35 22.98 29.59 1.78
CA PHE A 35 23.28 30.90 2.37
C PHE A 35 22.24 31.97 2.00
N ALA A 36 21.71 31.96 0.78
CA ALA A 36 20.65 32.87 0.35
C ALA A 36 19.36 32.67 1.15
N VAL A 37 18.92 31.42 1.32
CA VAL A 37 17.76 31.04 2.15
C VAL A 37 17.95 31.51 3.60
N ARG A 38 19.13 31.28 4.20
CA ARG A 38 19.46 31.73 5.58
C ARG A 38 19.61 33.25 5.74
N ALA A 39 19.79 33.99 4.64
CA ALA A 39 19.78 35.46 4.67
C ALA A 39 18.33 35.97 4.61
N LEU A 40 17.54 35.43 3.68
CA LEU A 40 16.13 35.77 3.50
C LEU A 40 15.23 35.34 4.67
N SER A 41 15.60 34.31 5.44
CA SER A 41 14.85 33.83 6.60
C SER A 41 14.65 34.87 7.72
N ARG A 42 15.32 36.03 7.65
CA ARG A 42 15.14 37.17 8.55
C ARG A 42 14.01 38.12 8.14
N PHE A 43 13.57 38.01 6.89
CA PHE A 43 12.58 38.88 6.24
C PHE A 43 11.32 38.10 5.82
N ALA A 44 11.34 36.77 5.91
CA ALA A 44 10.19 35.91 5.64
C ALA A 44 9.07 36.14 6.67
N SER A 45 7.92 36.65 6.22
CA SER A 45 6.70 36.83 7.01
C SER A 45 5.50 36.15 6.34
N ASP A 46 4.42 35.92 7.08
CA ASP A 46 3.13 35.43 6.57
C ASP A 46 2.08 36.55 6.41
N GLY A 47 2.53 37.81 6.37
CA GLY A 47 1.70 38.99 6.16
C GLY A 47 1.45 39.35 4.70
N GLU A 48 1.22 40.63 4.42
CA GLU A 48 0.94 41.13 3.06
C GLU A 48 2.14 40.99 2.09
N ASP A 49 3.36 40.93 2.64
CA ASP A 49 4.61 40.65 1.91
C ASP A 49 5.05 39.19 2.09
N SER A 50 4.30 38.25 1.49
CA SER A 50 4.57 36.81 1.53
C SER A 50 5.67 36.34 0.56
N ASP A 51 6.23 37.23 -0.27
CA ASP A 51 6.96 36.87 -1.49
C ASP A 51 8.23 36.01 -1.28
N ILE A 52 8.88 36.15 -0.12
CA ILE A 52 10.00 35.30 0.30
C ILE A 52 9.52 33.90 0.70
N VAL A 53 8.36 33.78 1.34
CA VAL A 53 7.76 32.48 1.69
C VAL A 53 7.29 31.77 0.42
N ASP A 54 6.61 32.48 -0.49
CA ASP A 54 6.20 31.94 -1.78
C ASP A 54 7.41 31.45 -2.61
N LEU A 55 8.49 32.24 -2.66
CA LEU A 55 9.75 31.82 -3.28
C LEU A 55 10.36 30.57 -2.61
N PHE A 56 10.28 30.45 -1.29
CA PHE A 56 10.73 29.26 -0.56
C PHE A 56 9.88 28.03 -0.90
N LEU A 57 8.55 28.15 -0.95
CA LEU A 57 7.64 27.04 -1.31
C LEU A 57 7.83 26.61 -2.76
N GLU A 58 7.86 27.56 -3.71
CA GLU A 58 8.14 27.31 -5.12
C GLU A 58 9.50 26.63 -5.34
N THR A 59 10.51 26.96 -4.51
CA THR A 59 11.84 26.35 -4.59
C THR A 59 11.83 24.95 -3.99
N LEU A 60 11.16 24.73 -2.86
CA LEU A 60 11.12 23.46 -2.14
C LEU A 60 10.58 22.31 -3.01
N GLU A 61 9.47 22.55 -3.72
CA GLU A 61 8.84 21.59 -4.66
C GLU A 61 9.83 21.06 -5.72
N LYS A 62 10.76 21.91 -6.15
CA LYS A 62 11.63 21.67 -7.31
C LYS A 62 13.06 21.27 -6.90
N GLU A 63 13.45 21.55 -5.65
CA GLU A 63 14.82 21.40 -5.15
C GLU A 63 15.21 19.93 -4.90
N GLN A 64 16.27 19.48 -5.57
CA GLN A 64 16.79 18.12 -5.46
C GLN A 64 17.79 17.97 -4.30
N ASN A 65 18.44 19.05 -3.86
CA ASN A 65 19.45 19.02 -2.81
C ASN A 65 18.83 19.07 -1.40
N ALA A 66 19.01 17.99 -0.64
CA ALA A 66 18.46 17.85 0.72
C ALA A 66 18.90 18.94 1.70
N GLU A 67 20.15 19.41 1.66
CA GLU A 67 20.62 20.45 2.59
C GLU A 67 20.05 21.84 2.25
N VAL A 68 19.63 22.09 1.00
CA VAL A 68 18.85 23.29 0.65
C VAL A 68 17.40 23.14 1.13
N ARG A 69 16.73 22.02 0.87
CA ARG A 69 15.36 21.78 1.38
C ARG A 69 15.29 21.91 2.90
N LYS A 70 16.20 21.26 3.61
CA LYS A 70 16.41 21.39 5.07
C LYS A 70 16.64 22.84 5.50
N ALA A 71 17.44 23.61 4.77
CA ALA A 71 17.64 25.03 5.07
C ALA A 71 16.35 25.84 4.89
N ILE A 72 15.52 25.52 3.88
CA ILE A 72 14.21 26.13 3.67
C ILE A 72 13.27 25.79 4.84
N ILE A 73 13.10 24.52 5.18
CA ILE A 73 12.21 24.07 6.27
C ILE A 73 12.58 24.71 7.63
N LEU A 74 13.87 24.78 7.96
CA LEU A 74 14.34 25.50 9.16
C LEU A 74 14.03 27.01 9.11
N SER A 75 13.90 27.59 7.91
CA SER A 75 13.71 29.03 7.66
C SER A 75 12.25 29.48 7.51
N LEU A 76 11.29 28.57 7.33
CA LEU A 76 9.87 28.93 7.21
C LEU A 76 9.34 29.60 8.50
N PRO A 77 8.59 30.72 8.44
CA PRO A 77 7.87 31.26 9.60
C PRO A 77 6.72 30.32 10.00
N PRO A 78 6.24 30.33 11.26
CA PRO A 78 5.08 29.55 11.66
C PRO A 78 3.77 30.18 11.17
N SER A 79 3.11 29.55 10.21
CA SER A 79 1.76 29.91 9.76
C SER A 79 1.01 28.65 9.32
N ASN A 80 -0.30 28.76 9.07
CA ASN A 80 -1.08 27.62 8.56
C ASN A 80 -0.58 27.14 7.19
N ALA A 81 -0.15 28.06 6.32
CA ALA A 81 0.37 27.74 4.99
C ALA A 81 1.73 27.03 5.02
N THR A 82 2.57 27.30 6.03
CA THR A 82 3.85 26.61 6.20
C THR A 82 3.74 25.33 7.03
N LEU A 83 2.73 25.21 7.90
CA LEU A 83 2.52 24.05 8.74
C LEU A 83 2.42 22.75 7.94
N ASP A 84 1.51 22.68 6.96
CA ASP A 84 1.32 21.47 6.17
C ASP A 84 2.58 21.10 5.37
N ILE A 85 3.31 22.10 4.85
CA ILE A 85 4.59 21.90 4.16
C ILE A 85 5.67 21.30 5.09
N VAL A 86 5.70 21.72 6.36
CA VAL A 86 6.59 21.11 7.37
C VAL A 86 6.14 19.69 7.71
N ILE A 87 4.82 19.43 7.77
CA ILE A 87 4.27 18.09 8.03
C ILE A 87 4.55 17.14 6.84
N GLU A 88 4.41 17.58 5.60
CA GLU A 88 4.81 16.82 4.41
C GLU A 88 6.31 16.54 4.39
N SER A 89 7.12 17.49 4.87
CA SER A 89 8.58 17.32 5.01
C SER A 89 8.99 16.25 6.03
N SER A 90 8.07 15.73 6.86
CA SER A 90 8.30 14.51 7.65
C SER A 90 8.40 13.22 6.80
N LEU A 91 8.06 13.29 5.50
CA LEU A 91 8.13 12.18 4.53
C LEU A 91 9.26 12.36 3.49
N ASP A 92 10.12 13.38 3.63
CA ASP A 92 11.22 13.63 2.70
C ASP A 92 12.17 12.42 2.56
N VAL A 93 12.66 12.17 1.34
CA VAL A 93 13.60 11.08 1.03
C VAL A 93 14.89 11.11 1.87
N SER A 94 15.26 12.27 2.44
CA SER A 94 16.43 12.49 3.28
C SER A 94 16.09 12.60 4.76
N GLU A 95 16.77 11.81 5.61
CA GLU A 95 16.66 11.92 7.06
C GLU A 95 17.05 13.30 7.63
N SER A 96 17.95 14.06 6.97
CA SER A 96 18.36 15.37 7.49
C SER A 96 17.30 16.45 7.29
N VAL A 97 16.38 16.26 6.33
CA VAL A 97 15.18 17.08 6.14
C VAL A 97 14.08 16.62 7.11
N ARG A 98 13.80 15.32 7.19
CA ARG A 98 12.77 14.77 8.11
C ARG A 98 13.04 15.13 9.57
N ARG A 99 14.29 15.02 10.05
CA ARG A 99 14.66 15.47 11.40
C ARG A 99 14.47 16.98 11.59
N ALA A 100 14.76 17.78 10.56
CA ALA A 100 14.53 19.22 10.63
C ALA A 100 13.03 19.56 10.70
N ALA A 101 12.15 18.79 10.06
CA ALA A 101 10.70 18.93 10.20
C ALA A 101 10.25 18.73 11.66
N TYR A 102 10.64 17.63 12.32
CA TYR A 102 10.33 17.42 13.74
C TYR A 102 10.90 18.51 14.65
N CYS A 103 12.11 18.98 14.37
CA CYS A 103 12.71 20.10 15.10
C CYS A 103 11.91 21.41 14.95
N VAL A 104 11.37 21.69 13.75
CA VAL A 104 10.54 22.88 13.46
C VAL A 104 9.15 22.75 14.07
N LEU A 105 8.52 21.58 13.99
CA LEU A 105 7.24 21.30 14.66
C LEU A 105 7.37 21.53 16.17
N SER A 106 8.37 20.90 16.79
CA SER A 106 8.72 21.03 18.21
C SER A 106 8.95 22.48 18.65
N THR A 107 9.65 23.29 17.84
CA THR A 107 10.08 24.64 18.27
C THR A 107 9.18 25.78 17.83
N LYS A 108 8.33 25.61 16.82
CA LYS A 108 7.52 26.71 16.24
C LYS A 108 6.00 26.50 16.28
N PHE A 109 5.50 25.27 16.45
CA PHE A 109 4.07 24.96 16.32
C PHE A 109 3.52 24.32 17.60
N PRO A 110 2.56 24.97 18.32
CA PRO A 110 1.93 24.37 19.49
C PRO A 110 1.17 23.08 19.19
N LEU A 111 1.08 22.19 20.18
CA LEU A 111 0.28 20.95 20.07
C LEU A 111 -1.18 21.22 19.66
N GLN A 112 -1.72 22.35 20.10
CA GLN A 112 -3.10 22.79 19.85
C GLN A 112 -3.33 23.28 18.41
N SER A 113 -2.30 23.74 17.67
CA SER A 113 -2.47 24.14 16.25
C SER A 113 -2.44 22.95 15.30
N LEU A 114 -2.06 21.76 15.77
CA LEU A 114 -2.17 20.51 15.01
C LEU A 114 -3.58 19.94 15.18
N SER A 115 -4.20 19.49 14.09
CA SER A 115 -5.37 18.61 14.16
C SER A 115 -4.99 17.23 14.70
N ILE A 116 -5.97 16.48 15.23
CA ILE A 116 -5.78 15.12 15.76
C ILE A 116 -5.06 14.22 14.75
N LYS A 117 -5.57 14.15 13.50
CA LYS A 117 -4.98 13.38 12.39
C LYS A 117 -3.54 13.80 12.05
N GLN A 118 -3.20 15.09 12.17
CA GLN A 118 -1.82 15.55 12.01
C GLN A 118 -0.95 15.08 13.19
N ARG A 119 -1.42 15.21 14.44
CA ARG A 119 -0.69 14.73 15.65
C ARG A 119 -0.36 13.24 15.55
N THR A 120 -1.37 12.40 15.29
CA THR A 120 -1.20 10.95 15.29
C THR A 120 -0.38 10.47 14.11
N SER A 121 -0.57 11.04 12.91
CA SER A 121 0.27 10.72 11.75
C SER A 121 1.73 11.16 11.95
N LEU A 122 2.00 12.32 12.56
CA LEU A 122 3.36 12.76 12.88
C LEU A 122 4.06 11.82 13.87
N LEU A 123 3.37 11.41 14.93
CA LEU A 123 3.92 10.49 15.92
C LEU A 123 4.17 9.11 15.33
N HIS A 124 3.22 8.54 14.58
CA HIS A 124 3.40 7.26 13.89
C HIS A 124 4.62 7.29 12.95
N ARG A 125 4.69 8.28 12.03
CA ARG A 125 5.82 8.44 11.09
C ARG A 125 7.18 8.54 11.79
N GLY A 126 7.23 9.26 12.91
CA GLY A 126 8.49 9.57 13.60
C GLY A 126 8.94 8.47 14.55
N LEU A 127 8.02 7.91 15.35
CA LEU A 127 8.33 6.81 16.26
C LEU A 127 8.61 5.50 15.51
N SER A 128 7.99 5.29 14.33
CA SER A 128 8.30 4.18 13.41
C SER A 128 9.38 4.51 12.37
N ASP A 129 10.15 5.60 12.52
CA ASP A 129 11.17 5.97 11.52
C ASP A 129 12.38 5.02 11.53
N ARG A 130 12.73 4.52 10.33
CA ARG A 130 13.94 3.72 10.06
C ARG A 130 15.27 4.38 10.49
N SER A 131 15.32 5.70 10.64
CA SER A 131 16.48 6.43 11.15
C SER A 131 16.28 6.76 12.63
N ALA A 132 17.11 6.15 13.48
CA ALA A 132 17.14 6.41 14.91
C ALA A 132 17.31 7.92 15.23
N SER A 133 18.00 8.67 14.36
CA SER A 133 18.18 10.11 14.54
C SER A 133 16.91 10.93 14.27
N VAL A 134 15.95 10.43 13.50
CA VAL A 134 14.63 11.07 13.33
C VAL A 134 13.70 10.66 14.46
N ASN A 135 13.69 9.36 14.80
CA ASN A 135 12.94 8.81 15.94
C ASN A 135 13.26 9.54 17.26
N SER A 136 14.55 9.76 17.56
CA SER A 136 14.96 10.48 18.78
C SER A 136 14.52 11.95 18.82
N GLU A 137 14.40 12.62 17.67
CA GLU A 137 13.91 14.02 17.61
C GLU A 137 12.38 14.07 17.76
N CYS A 138 11.66 13.07 17.22
CA CYS A 138 10.21 12.91 17.45
C CYS A 138 9.90 12.58 18.92
N LEU A 139 10.64 11.64 19.53
CA LEU A 139 10.52 11.35 20.97
C LEU A 139 10.82 12.59 21.83
N LYS A 140 11.85 13.35 21.48
CA LYS A 140 12.15 14.61 22.18
C LYS A 140 11.00 15.61 22.10
N MET A 141 10.39 15.79 20.92
CA MET A 141 9.18 16.63 20.76
C MET A 141 8.02 16.12 21.64
N LEU A 142 7.75 14.81 21.61
CA LEU A 142 6.70 14.17 22.41
C LEU A 142 6.91 14.36 23.92
N LYS A 143 8.16 14.27 24.39
CA LYS A 143 8.54 14.37 25.81
C LYS A 143 8.63 15.82 26.28
N ASP A 144 9.57 16.59 25.73
CA ASP A 144 9.94 17.91 26.24
C ASP A 144 8.83 18.95 26.01
N GLU A 145 8.19 18.89 24.83
CA GLU A 145 7.18 19.86 24.41
C GLU A 145 5.76 19.35 24.70
N TRP A 146 5.36 18.17 24.18
CA TRP A 146 3.96 17.73 24.26
C TRP A 146 3.57 17.27 25.67
N LEU A 147 4.30 16.31 26.26
CA LEU A 147 4.03 15.83 27.62
C LEU A 147 4.34 16.89 28.68
N MET A 148 5.61 17.33 28.77
CA MET A 148 6.06 18.15 29.91
C MET A 148 5.54 19.59 29.89
N LYS A 149 5.48 20.23 28.71
CA LYS A 149 5.12 21.65 28.58
C LYS A 149 3.64 21.88 28.25
N TYR A 150 3.05 21.11 27.33
CA TYR A 150 1.62 21.27 26.99
C TYR A 150 0.67 20.46 27.89
N CYS A 151 1.10 19.32 28.44
CA CYS A 151 0.27 18.50 29.33
C CYS A 151 0.71 18.54 30.80
N SER A 152 1.69 19.39 31.17
CA SER A 152 2.24 19.51 32.54
C SER A 152 2.77 18.20 33.14
N GLY A 153 3.13 17.21 32.32
CA GLY A 153 3.53 15.87 32.75
C GLY A 153 2.37 14.87 32.93
N ASP A 154 1.11 15.27 32.77
CA ASP A 154 -0.02 14.34 32.77
C ASP A 154 -0.15 13.63 31.42
N VAL A 155 0.01 12.30 31.46
CA VAL A 155 -0.12 11.45 30.27
C VAL A 155 -1.59 11.22 29.87
N ILE A 156 -2.57 11.33 30.78
CA ILE A 156 -3.99 11.21 30.42
C ILE A 156 -4.41 12.39 29.54
N THR A 157 -4.02 13.61 29.92
CA THR A 157 -4.20 14.81 29.09
C THR A 157 -3.46 14.71 27.75
N LEU A 158 -2.27 14.10 27.70
CA LEU A 158 -1.58 13.83 26.44
C LEU A 158 -2.38 12.89 25.53
N LEU A 159 -2.88 11.77 26.08
CA LEU A 159 -3.70 10.81 25.32
C LEU A 159 -5.00 11.46 24.81
N ARG A 160 -5.62 12.37 25.57
CA ARG A 160 -6.81 13.14 25.14
C ARG A 160 -6.54 14.04 23.92
N PHE A 161 -5.30 14.48 23.72
CA PHE A 161 -4.91 15.19 22.49
C PHE A 161 -4.73 14.27 21.27
N LEU A 162 -4.72 12.93 21.45
CA LEU A 162 -4.48 11.97 20.37
C LEU A 162 -5.75 11.28 19.84
N ASP A 163 -6.88 11.35 20.55
CA ASP A 163 -8.10 10.57 20.25
C ASP A 163 -7.79 9.07 20.13
N VAL A 164 -7.66 8.43 21.29
CA VAL A 164 -7.20 7.04 21.37
C VAL A 164 -8.25 6.01 20.97
N GLU A 165 -9.53 6.40 20.84
CA GLU A 165 -10.57 5.53 20.30
C GLU A 165 -10.37 5.37 18.79
N THR A 166 -10.13 6.47 18.07
CA THR A 166 -9.80 6.45 16.63
C THR A 166 -8.36 5.97 16.36
N TYR A 167 -7.40 6.25 17.25
CA TYR A 167 -5.97 6.06 17.00
C TYR A 167 -5.24 5.20 18.07
N GLU A 168 -5.85 4.09 18.50
CA GLU A 168 -5.34 3.21 19.57
C GLU A 168 -3.86 2.82 19.40
N GLU A 169 -3.45 2.34 18.22
CA GLU A 169 -2.06 1.91 17.95
C GLU A 169 -1.03 3.02 18.22
N VAL A 170 -1.41 4.27 17.97
CA VAL A 170 -0.55 5.44 18.23
C VAL A 170 -0.52 5.75 19.73
N GLY A 171 -1.64 5.62 20.44
CA GLY A 171 -1.71 5.68 21.90
C GLY A 171 -0.85 4.61 22.58
N GLU A 172 -0.92 3.36 22.11
CA GLU A 172 -0.07 2.26 22.57
C GLU A 172 1.41 2.54 22.32
N THR A 173 1.76 3.00 21.11
CA THR A 173 3.14 3.32 20.73
C THR A 173 3.70 4.46 21.59
N VAL A 174 2.93 5.53 21.80
CA VAL A 174 3.31 6.68 22.65
C VAL A 174 3.58 6.24 24.08
N MET A 175 2.64 5.51 24.69
CA MET A 175 2.77 5.00 26.04
C MET A 175 3.97 4.07 26.19
N GLY A 176 4.11 3.08 25.30
CA GLY A 176 5.20 2.11 25.32
C GLY A 176 6.58 2.73 25.14
N VAL A 177 6.70 3.84 24.41
CA VAL A 177 7.96 4.59 24.28
C VAL A 177 8.22 5.46 25.51
N LEU A 178 7.22 6.20 26.02
CA LEU A 178 7.36 7.06 27.20
C LEU A 178 7.67 6.26 28.49
N MET A 179 7.16 5.04 28.58
CA MET A 179 7.49 4.08 29.64
C MET A 179 8.93 3.58 29.54
N LYS A 180 9.40 3.18 28.35
CA LYS A 180 10.78 2.72 28.12
C LYS A 180 11.84 3.81 28.31
N ASP A 181 11.52 5.06 28.00
CA ASP A 181 12.33 6.24 28.34
C ASP A 181 12.24 6.61 29.84
N GLY A 182 11.27 6.04 30.57
CA GLY A 182 11.10 6.22 32.00
C GLY A 182 10.39 7.51 32.42
N SER A 183 9.82 8.26 31.45
CA SER A 183 9.02 9.47 31.66
C SER A 183 7.63 9.19 32.24
N VAL A 184 7.07 7.99 32.00
CA VAL A 184 5.79 7.55 32.56
C VAL A 184 6.01 6.34 33.46
N ARG A 185 5.47 6.39 34.69
CA ARG A 185 5.56 5.37 35.74
C ARG A 185 4.28 5.40 36.58
N VAL A 186 3.98 4.32 37.30
CA VAL A 186 2.97 4.34 38.37
C VAL A 186 3.37 5.39 39.41
N GLN A 187 2.44 6.26 39.81
CA GLN A 187 2.63 7.20 40.92
C GLN A 187 2.14 6.57 42.23
N ASP A 188 2.79 6.88 43.35
CA ASP A 188 2.45 6.30 44.65
C ASP A 188 0.96 6.48 44.99
N GLY A 189 0.25 5.37 45.17
CA GLY A 189 -1.18 5.33 45.52
C GLY A 189 -2.16 5.34 44.34
N GLN A 190 -1.73 5.60 43.10
CA GLN A 190 -2.60 5.46 41.93
C GLN A 190 -2.82 3.98 41.60
N THR A 191 -4.07 3.53 41.55
CA THR A 191 -4.46 2.14 41.26
C THR A 191 -5.81 2.10 40.54
N ILE A 192 -6.16 0.98 39.87
CA ILE A 192 -7.50 0.78 39.32
C ILE A 192 -8.55 0.68 40.45
N ARG A 193 -8.13 0.31 41.66
CA ARG A 193 -8.96 0.21 42.86
C ARG A 193 -9.57 1.56 43.28
N GLN A 194 -9.01 2.69 42.84
CA GLN A 194 -9.55 4.03 43.13
C GLN A 194 -10.91 4.31 42.47
N TYR A 195 -11.30 3.55 41.44
CA TYR A 195 -12.59 3.69 40.75
C TYR A 195 -13.76 2.96 41.44
N PHE A 196 -13.49 2.26 42.55
CA PHE A 196 -14.52 1.61 43.37
C PHE A 196 -14.86 2.53 44.55
N THR A 197 -15.99 3.22 44.49
CA THR A 197 -16.43 4.07 45.61
C THR A 197 -16.85 3.20 46.78
N ALA A 198 -16.25 3.41 47.95
CA ALA A 198 -16.71 2.81 49.19
C ALA A 198 -18.07 3.42 49.59
N ASN A 199 -19.13 2.62 49.58
CA ASN A 199 -20.44 3.04 50.10
C ASN A 199 -20.34 3.22 51.62
N THR A 200 -20.22 4.46 52.08
CA THR A 200 -20.35 4.79 53.50
C THR A 200 -21.83 4.72 53.91
N GLU A 201 -22.12 3.87 54.90
CA GLU A 201 -23.34 3.81 55.73
C GLU A 201 -24.53 2.91 55.30
N ASP A 202 -24.53 2.25 54.14
CA ASP A 202 -25.54 1.22 53.78
C ASP A 202 -24.90 -0.11 53.27
N GLU A 203 -25.03 -1.19 54.05
CA GLU A 203 -24.37 -2.49 53.78
C GLU A 203 -25.03 -3.36 52.67
N GLU A 204 -26.17 -2.95 52.11
CA GLU A 204 -26.92 -3.74 51.10
C GLU A 204 -26.80 -3.22 49.65
N GLN A 205 -26.04 -2.15 49.39
CA GLN A 205 -25.86 -1.61 48.03
C GLN A 205 -24.51 -1.99 47.40
N VAL A 206 -24.57 -2.36 46.11
CA VAL A 206 -23.41 -2.63 45.24
C VAL A 206 -22.44 -1.43 45.26
N PRO A 207 -21.11 -1.63 45.35
CA PRO A 207 -20.15 -0.53 45.35
C PRO A 207 -20.28 0.32 44.08
N LYS A 208 -20.40 1.64 44.24
CA LYS A 208 -20.60 2.55 43.12
C LYS A 208 -19.30 2.71 42.32
N ILE A 209 -19.22 2.01 41.19
CA ILE A 209 -18.11 2.11 40.25
C ILE A 209 -18.16 3.45 39.53
N GLN A 210 -17.04 4.19 39.53
CA GLN A 210 -16.84 5.34 38.67
C GLN A 210 -16.42 4.86 37.28
N LEU A 211 -17.10 5.37 36.25
CA LEU A 211 -16.74 5.10 34.85
C LEU A 211 -15.43 5.80 34.47
N MET A 212 -14.68 5.16 33.59
CA MET A 212 -13.34 5.52 33.15
C MET A 212 -13.40 5.92 31.68
N ASP A 213 -12.82 7.09 31.36
CA ASP A 213 -12.68 7.56 29.97
C ASP A 213 -11.76 6.62 29.17
N ALA A 214 -11.84 6.71 27.83
CA ALA A 214 -11.04 5.92 26.90
C ALA A 214 -9.53 5.94 27.20
N GLU A 215 -8.98 7.12 27.49
CA GLU A 215 -7.55 7.29 27.79
C GLU A 215 -7.16 6.68 29.12
N VAL A 216 -8.04 6.73 30.11
CA VAL A 216 -7.82 6.18 31.45
C VAL A 216 -7.83 4.66 31.38
N ALA A 217 -8.79 4.08 30.66
CA ALA A 217 -8.87 2.64 30.45
C ALA A 217 -7.67 2.11 29.63
N LEU A 218 -7.28 2.81 28.56
CA LEU A 218 -6.10 2.47 27.76
C LEU A 218 -4.79 2.61 28.57
N TYR A 219 -4.64 3.69 29.34
CA TYR A 219 -3.49 3.91 30.22
C TYR A 219 -3.28 2.72 31.16
N TRP A 220 -4.35 2.28 31.84
CA TRP A 220 -4.26 1.16 32.77
C TRP A 220 -3.98 -0.19 32.08
N LYS A 221 -4.58 -0.48 30.91
CA LYS A 221 -4.21 -1.67 30.11
C LYS A 221 -2.72 -1.68 29.80
N ILE A 222 -2.18 -0.59 29.28
CA ILE A 222 -0.77 -0.54 28.86
C ILE A 222 0.16 -0.56 30.07
N MET A 223 -0.18 0.13 31.17
CA MET A 223 0.59 0.10 32.42
C MET A 223 0.69 -1.31 32.99
N CYS A 224 -0.42 -2.03 33.12
CA CYS A 224 -0.42 -3.40 33.63
C CYS A 224 0.34 -4.36 32.69
N LYS A 225 0.16 -4.24 31.37
CA LYS A 225 0.94 -5.03 30.39
C LYS A 225 2.44 -4.71 30.44
N HIS A 226 2.82 -3.45 30.66
CA HIS A 226 4.22 -3.06 30.79
C HIS A 226 4.86 -3.63 32.05
N LEU A 227 4.20 -3.53 33.21
CA LEU A 227 4.68 -4.15 34.46
C LEU A 227 4.83 -5.66 34.33
N GLN A 228 3.83 -6.34 33.73
CA GLN A 228 3.89 -7.78 33.47
C GLN A 228 5.06 -8.15 32.55
N ALA A 229 5.29 -7.38 31.48
CA ALA A 229 6.40 -7.61 30.55
C ALA A 229 7.77 -7.38 31.22
N GLU A 230 7.93 -6.33 32.03
CA GLU A 230 9.15 -6.11 32.82
C GLU A 230 9.39 -7.25 33.81
N ALA A 231 8.36 -7.69 34.55
CA ALA A 231 8.47 -8.80 35.49
C ALA A 231 8.86 -10.12 34.79
N GLN A 232 8.31 -10.40 33.60
CA GLN A 232 8.67 -11.57 32.79
C GLN A 232 10.10 -11.50 32.24
N ILE A 233 10.54 -10.33 31.75
CA ILE A 233 11.93 -10.11 31.31
C ILE A 233 12.88 -10.32 32.50
N LYS A 234 12.62 -9.70 33.65
CA LYS A 234 13.46 -9.83 34.85
C LYS A 234 13.47 -11.24 35.44
N GLY A 235 12.34 -11.94 35.43
CA GLY A 235 12.29 -13.36 35.79
C GLY A 235 13.12 -14.24 34.84
N SER A 236 13.16 -13.90 33.55
CA SER A 236 13.96 -14.61 32.55
C SER A 236 15.46 -14.31 32.67
N GLU A 237 15.84 -13.05 32.92
CA GLU A 237 17.22 -12.65 33.27
C GLU A 237 17.69 -13.35 34.55
N ALA A 238 16.83 -13.43 35.57
CA ALA A 238 17.11 -14.16 36.81
C ALA A 238 17.33 -15.67 36.59
N ALA A 239 16.51 -16.30 35.75
CA ALA A 239 16.59 -17.74 35.46
C ALA A 239 17.78 -18.13 34.55
N THR A 240 18.33 -17.19 33.78
CA THR A 240 19.48 -17.41 32.88
C THR A 240 20.82 -16.98 33.48
N THR A 241 20.80 -16.11 34.49
CA THR A 241 21.98 -15.64 35.24
C THR A 241 22.25 -16.56 36.44
N THR A 242 23.41 -16.42 37.11
CA THR A 242 23.71 -17.15 38.36
C THR A 242 24.30 -16.24 39.45
N GLY A 243 24.30 -16.71 40.70
CA GLY A 243 24.90 -15.98 41.82
C GLY A 243 24.09 -14.74 42.24
N THR A 244 24.78 -13.65 42.58
CA THR A 244 24.16 -12.44 43.13
C THR A 244 23.34 -11.66 42.11
N GLU A 245 23.71 -11.66 40.84
CA GLU A 245 23.00 -10.94 39.77
C GLU A 245 21.62 -11.56 39.52
N ALA A 246 21.53 -12.90 39.52
CA ALA A 246 20.26 -13.62 39.46
C ALA A 246 19.32 -13.27 40.64
N ALA A 247 19.87 -13.07 41.85
CA ALA A 247 19.09 -12.67 43.02
C ALA A 247 18.58 -11.22 42.92
N VAL A 248 19.35 -10.31 42.29
CA VAL A 248 18.91 -8.93 42.00
C VAL A 248 17.76 -8.95 40.98
N TYR A 249 17.93 -9.63 39.85
CA TYR A 249 16.87 -9.73 38.83
C TYR A 249 15.61 -10.43 39.34
N ALA A 250 15.75 -11.41 40.25
CA ALA A 250 14.60 -12.04 40.92
C ALA A 250 13.87 -11.08 41.86
N SER A 251 14.60 -10.19 42.56
CA SER A 251 13.99 -9.11 43.37
C SER A 251 13.26 -8.12 42.46
N GLU A 252 13.92 -7.62 41.41
CA GLU A 252 13.32 -6.71 40.43
C GLU A 252 12.04 -7.31 39.80
N ALA A 253 12.03 -8.62 39.54
CA ALA A 253 10.83 -9.32 39.05
C ALA A 253 9.72 -9.42 40.11
N SER A 254 10.05 -9.65 41.39
CA SER A 254 9.06 -9.64 42.49
C SER A 254 8.46 -8.25 42.64
N ASP A 255 9.30 -7.22 42.79
CA ASP A 255 8.88 -5.83 42.99
C ASP A 255 7.91 -5.37 41.87
N LYS A 256 8.12 -5.81 40.62
CA LYS A 256 7.24 -5.52 39.48
C LYS A 256 5.91 -6.29 39.51
N ASN A 257 5.89 -7.54 39.98
CA ASN A 257 4.65 -8.29 40.20
C ASN A 257 3.85 -7.73 41.39
N ASP A 258 4.52 -7.41 42.50
CA ASP A 258 3.90 -6.82 43.69
C ASP A 258 3.24 -5.46 43.36
N LEU A 259 3.86 -4.65 42.48
CA LEU A 259 3.28 -3.44 41.91
C LEU A 259 2.08 -3.71 40.98
N LEU A 260 2.16 -4.74 40.12
CA LEU A 260 1.08 -5.13 39.21
C LEU A 260 -0.17 -5.58 39.99
N ASP A 261 0.00 -6.49 40.96
CA ASP A 261 -1.06 -6.96 41.84
C ASP A 261 -1.67 -5.81 42.63
N GLY A 262 -0.84 -4.86 43.12
CA GLY A 262 -1.30 -3.66 43.80
C GLY A 262 -2.17 -2.74 42.93
N VAL A 263 -1.86 -2.61 41.64
CA VAL A 263 -2.59 -1.78 40.67
C VAL A 263 -3.91 -2.41 40.23
N LEU A 264 -3.93 -3.72 40.00
CA LEU A 264 -5.08 -4.47 39.47
C LEU A 264 -6.29 -4.48 40.43
N PRO A 265 -7.52 -4.78 39.94
CA PRO A 265 -8.69 -5.01 40.79
C PRO A 265 -8.42 -6.10 41.84
N SER A 266 -8.93 -5.90 43.06
CA SER A 266 -8.63 -6.76 44.22
C SER A 266 -9.10 -8.21 44.10
N THR A 267 -10.14 -8.47 43.31
CA THR A 267 -10.68 -9.81 43.04
C THR A 267 -11.20 -9.92 41.62
N ILE A 268 -11.41 -11.16 41.14
CA ILE A 268 -12.08 -11.41 39.85
C ILE A 268 -13.53 -10.90 39.85
N SER A 269 -14.19 -10.88 41.01
CA SER A 269 -15.52 -10.27 41.16
C SER A 269 -15.48 -8.76 40.93
N ASP A 270 -14.46 -8.06 41.47
CA ASP A 270 -14.27 -6.62 41.29
C ASP A 270 -13.96 -6.29 39.81
N TYR A 271 -13.09 -7.08 39.17
CA TYR A 271 -12.81 -6.99 37.73
C TYR A 271 -14.08 -7.18 36.89
N VAL A 272 -14.87 -8.24 37.14
CA VAL A 272 -16.12 -8.50 36.42
C VAL A 272 -17.12 -7.37 36.64
N ALA A 273 -17.26 -6.86 37.87
CA ALA A 273 -18.13 -5.73 38.17
C ALA A 273 -17.69 -4.45 37.43
N LEU A 274 -16.38 -4.18 37.39
CA LEU A 274 -15.80 -3.04 36.67
C LEU A 274 -16.11 -3.08 35.18
N VAL A 275 -15.85 -4.21 34.49
CA VAL A 275 -16.15 -4.35 33.06
C VAL A 275 -17.66 -4.29 32.80
N LYS A 276 -18.48 -4.93 33.64
CA LYS A 276 -19.95 -4.87 33.53
C LYS A 276 -20.52 -3.46 33.71
N ALA A 277 -19.94 -2.64 34.58
CA ALA A 277 -20.39 -1.26 34.79
C ALA A 277 -20.19 -0.42 33.51
N HIS A 278 -19.04 -0.56 32.85
CA HIS A 278 -18.75 0.12 31.59
C HIS A 278 -19.63 -0.41 30.44
N LEU A 279 -19.78 -1.73 30.32
CA LEU A 279 -20.71 -2.35 29.36
C LEU A 279 -22.17 -1.95 29.60
N SER A 280 -22.56 -1.62 30.83
CA SER A 280 -23.91 -1.15 31.16
C SER A 280 -24.12 0.35 30.89
N ALA A 281 -23.06 1.09 30.58
CA ALA A 281 -23.10 2.53 30.33
C ALA A 281 -23.36 2.90 28.84
N GLY A 282 -23.40 1.91 27.94
CA GLY A 282 -23.74 2.08 26.53
C GLY A 282 -22.53 2.24 25.59
N PRO A 283 -22.77 2.51 24.28
CA PRO A 283 -21.76 2.40 23.24
C PRO A 283 -20.59 3.39 23.41
N ASN A 284 -20.82 4.55 24.04
CA ASN A 284 -19.79 5.54 24.39
C ASN A 284 -18.72 5.00 25.37
N TYR A 285 -18.93 3.83 25.96
CA TYR A 285 -17.94 3.13 26.79
C TYR A 285 -17.52 1.77 26.19
N HIS A 286 -17.81 1.50 24.92
CA HIS A 286 -17.42 0.26 24.24
C HIS A 286 -15.89 0.12 24.18
N PHE A 287 -15.17 1.17 23.76
CA PHE A 287 -13.71 1.16 23.76
C PHE A 287 -13.15 0.96 25.17
N ALA A 288 -13.58 1.76 26.15
CA ALA A 288 -13.16 1.60 27.55
C ALA A 288 -13.45 0.17 28.08
N SER A 289 -14.59 -0.41 27.73
CA SER A 289 -14.93 -1.80 28.05
C SER A 289 -13.97 -2.81 27.41
N ARG A 290 -13.56 -2.61 26.15
CA ARG A 290 -12.52 -3.42 25.48
C ARG A 290 -11.17 -3.30 26.19
N GLN A 291 -10.75 -2.09 26.54
CA GLN A 291 -9.49 -1.85 27.25
C GLN A 291 -9.47 -2.51 28.63
N LEU A 292 -10.58 -2.46 29.36
CA LEU A 292 -10.74 -3.10 30.66
C LEU A 292 -10.86 -4.62 30.55
N LEU A 293 -11.56 -5.15 29.54
CA LEU A 293 -11.67 -6.60 29.30
C LEU A 293 -10.28 -7.24 29.16
N LEU A 294 -9.38 -6.59 28.43
CA LEU A 294 -7.98 -7.01 28.22
C LEU A 294 -7.15 -7.09 29.51
N LEU A 295 -7.57 -6.49 30.63
CA LEU A 295 -6.93 -6.70 31.94
C LEU A 295 -7.01 -8.17 32.40
N GLY A 296 -7.95 -8.95 31.87
CA GLY A 296 -8.04 -10.40 32.10
C GLY A 296 -6.80 -11.19 31.66
N GLU A 297 -5.95 -10.64 30.79
CA GLU A 297 -4.66 -11.24 30.43
C GLU A 297 -3.63 -11.21 31.59
N MET A 298 -3.85 -10.37 32.60
CA MET A 298 -3.01 -10.22 33.79
C MET A 298 -3.61 -10.84 35.07
N LEU A 299 -4.77 -11.50 34.96
CA LEU A 299 -5.49 -12.10 36.11
C LEU A 299 -5.38 -13.63 36.14
N ASP A 300 -5.43 -14.20 37.35
CA ASP A 300 -5.41 -15.66 37.56
C ASP A 300 -6.82 -16.27 37.73
N PHE A 301 -7.08 -17.31 36.92
CA PHE A 301 -8.30 -18.10 36.91
C PHE A 301 -8.05 -19.57 37.33
N SER A 302 -6.91 -19.85 37.99
CA SER A 302 -6.59 -21.18 38.55
C SER A 302 -7.62 -21.63 39.60
N ASP A 303 -8.05 -20.72 40.47
CA ASP A 303 -9.10 -21.00 41.45
C ASP A 303 -10.47 -21.27 40.79
N THR A 304 -11.21 -22.20 41.39
CA THR A 304 -12.49 -22.69 40.88
C THR A 304 -13.64 -21.72 41.15
N MET A 305 -13.59 -20.88 42.19
CA MET A 305 -14.59 -19.82 42.38
C MET A 305 -14.33 -18.68 41.40
N ASN A 306 -13.09 -18.21 41.28
CA ASN A 306 -12.67 -17.20 40.29
C ASN A 306 -13.06 -17.60 38.86
N ARG A 307 -12.72 -18.83 38.44
CA ARG A 307 -13.10 -19.37 37.12
C ARG A 307 -14.61 -19.45 36.92
N LYS A 308 -15.38 -19.78 37.97
CA LYS A 308 -16.86 -19.81 37.89
C LYS A 308 -17.45 -18.41 37.72
N VAL A 309 -16.94 -17.41 38.44
CA VAL A 309 -17.38 -16.00 38.30
C VAL A 309 -17.08 -15.49 36.89
N ALA A 310 -15.86 -15.72 36.39
CA ALA A 310 -15.47 -15.30 35.04
C ALA A 310 -16.22 -16.07 33.93
N SER A 311 -16.49 -17.37 34.11
CA SER A 311 -17.29 -18.17 33.18
C SER A 311 -18.76 -17.69 33.10
N SER A 312 -19.36 -17.31 34.24
CA SER A 312 -20.70 -16.72 34.26
C SER A 312 -20.75 -15.37 33.55
N PHE A 313 -19.67 -14.57 33.66
CA PHE A 313 -19.55 -13.31 32.91
C PHE A 313 -19.37 -13.56 31.41
N LEU A 314 -18.58 -14.56 30.99
CA LEU A 314 -18.42 -14.91 29.59
C LEU A 314 -19.71 -15.40 28.94
N HIS A 315 -20.54 -16.17 29.65
CA HIS A 315 -21.86 -16.57 29.14
C HIS A 315 -22.77 -15.35 28.92
N GLU A 316 -22.83 -14.43 29.88
CA GLU A 316 -23.57 -13.16 29.77
C GLU A 316 -23.03 -12.27 28.63
N LEU A 317 -21.71 -12.23 28.44
CA LEU A 317 -21.04 -11.43 27.40
C LEU A 317 -21.29 -11.98 25.99
N LEU A 318 -21.32 -13.31 25.83
CA LEU A 318 -21.62 -13.97 24.55
C LEU A 318 -23.13 -14.01 24.24
N THR A 319 -23.99 -13.99 25.25
CA THR A 319 -25.46 -13.94 25.10
C THR A 319 -26.06 -12.53 25.08
N ARG A 320 -25.27 -11.49 25.36
CA ARG A 320 -25.67 -10.08 25.18
C ARG A 320 -26.07 -9.83 23.72
N PRO A 321 -27.31 -9.37 23.43
CA PRO A 321 -27.72 -9.02 22.07
C PRO A 321 -26.87 -7.88 21.50
N LEU A 322 -26.70 -7.88 20.18
CA LEU A 322 -26.02 -6.79 19.48
C LEU A 322 -26.80 -5.48 19.65
N GLU A 323 -26.09 -4.40 19.91
CA GLU A 323 -26.65 -3.05 19.95
C GLU A 323 -26.99 -2.57 18.53
N HIS A 324 -27.97 -1.68 18.41
CA HIS A 324 -28.42 -1.19 17.11
C HIS A 324 -28.89 0.27 17.19
N GLU A 325 -28.61 0.99 16.13
CA GLU A 325 -29.25 2.27 15.80
C GLU A 325 -30.48 2.02 14.91
N VAL A 326 -31.20 3.08 14.60
CA VAL A 326 -32.35 3.06 13.69
C VAL A 326 -32.15 4.18 12.67
N ASP A 327 -32.23 3.85 11.38
CA ASP A 327 -32.06 4.81 10.29
C ASP A 327 -33.29 5.71 10.08
N GLU A 328 -33.21 6.66 9.14
CA GLU A 328 -34.30 7.59 8.83
C GLU A 328 -35.57 6.89 8.28
N ASP A 329 -35.43 5.70 7.70
CA ASP A 329 -36.53 4.87 7.18
C ASP A 329 -37.14 3.94 8.25
N GLY A 330 -36.52 3.83 9.44
CA GLY A 330 -36.96 3.00 10.56
C GLY A 330 -36.38 1.58 10.58
N ASN A 331 -35.39 1.25 9.74
CA ASN A 331 -34.68 -0.02 9.80
C ASN A 331 -33.68 -0.02 10.96
N LYS A 332 -33.51 -1.16 11.63
CA LYS A 332 -32.39 -1.34 12.57
C LYS A 332 -31.08 -1.44 11.79
N MET A 333 -30.02 -0.80 12.27
CA MET A 333 -28.64 -1.06 11.83
C MET A 333 -27.80 -1.50 13.03
N ALA A 334 -27.03 -2.58 12.90
CA ALA A 334 -26.17 -3.04 13.99
C ALA A 334 -25.04 -2.02 14.26
N ILE A 335 -24.77 -1.76 15.54
CA ILE A 335 -23.56 -1.02 15.93
C ILE A 335 -22.34 -1.95 15.76
N GLY A 336 -21.20 -1.36 15.39
CA GLY A 336 -19.98 -2.09 15.05
C GLY A 336 -20.06 -2.81 13.71
N ASP A 337 -19.24 -3.85 13.51
CA ASP A 337 -19.19 -4.58 12.24
C ASP A 337 -20.28 -5.66 12.06
N GLY A 338 -21.04 -5.95 13.13
CA GLY A 338 -22.04 -7.02 13.21
C GLY A 338 -21.49 -8.47 13.16
N VAL A 339 -20.18 -8.64 12.96
CA VAL A 339 -19.48 -9.93 12.76
C VAL A 339 -18.68 -10.31 14.01
N SER A 340 -18.07 -9.32 14.65
CA SER A 340 -17.15 -9.39 15.78
C SER A 340 -17.90 -9.04 17.07
N LEU A 341 -19.01 -9.74 17.33
CA LEU A 341 -19.91 -9.53 18.48
C LEU A 341 -20.49 -8.10 18.59
N GLY A 342 -20.64 -7.37 17.47
CA GLY A 342 -21.16 -6.00 17.48
C GLY A 342 -20.16 -4.93 17.93
N GLY A 343 -18.87 -5.27 17.94
CA GLY A 343 -17.77 -4.34 18.17
C GLY A 343 -16.85 -4.24 16.96
N ASP A 344 -15.55 -4.29 17.23
CA ASP A 344 -14.48 -4.41 16.23
C ASP A 344 -13.80 -5.79 16.32
N ARG A 345 -12.87 -6.11 15.40
CA ARG A 345 -12.13 -7.38 15.43
C ARG A 345 -11.35 -7.60 16.72
N GLU A 346 -10.80 -6.53 17.32
CA GLU A 346 -10.02 -6.61 18.55
C GLU A 346 -10.92 -6.84 19.78
N TRP A 347 -12.21 -6.48 19.72
CA TRP A 347 -13.24 -6.82 20.71
C TRP A 347 -13.52 -8.31 20.71
N ALA A 348 -13.86 -8.91 19.56
CA ALA A 348 -14.07 -10.36 19.47
C ALA A 348 -12.82 -11.16 19.86
N LYS A 349 -11.62 -10.66 19.52
CA LYS A 349 -10.34 -11.20 19.97
C LYS A 349 -10.16 -11.09 21.48
N ALA A 350 -10.43 -9.94 22.11
CA ALA A 350 -10.34 -9.77 23.56
C ALA A 350 -11.30 -10.71 24.32
N VAL A 351 -12.53 -10.89 23.79
CA VAL A 351 -13.49 -11.87 24.31
C VAL A 351 -12.96 -13.30 24.16
N ALA A 352 -12.38 -13.65 23.01
CA ALA A 352 -11.81 -14.98 22.77
C ALA A 352 -10.55 -15.27 23.61
N GLU A 353 -9.70 -14.28 23.84
CA GLU A 353 -8.50 -14.37 24.69
C GLU A 353 -8.90 -14.57 26.16
N LEU A 354 -9.87 -13.79 26.68
CA LEU A 354 -10.44 -14.03 28.01
C LEU A 354 -11.09 -15.42 28.11
N ALA A 355 -11.88 -15.83 27.10
CA ALA A 355 -12.51 -17.14 27.07
C ALA A 355 -11.50 -18.28 27.12
N LYS A 356 -10.38 -18.18 26.40
CA LYS A 356 -9.27 -19.16 26.44
C LYS A 356 -8.48 -19.13 27.77
N ARG A 357 -8.39 -17.98 28.45
CA ARG A 357 -7.79 -17.90 29.80
C ARG A 357 -8.66 -18.55 30.87
N VAL A 358 -9.97 -18.34 30.82
CA VAL A 358 -10.94 -18.90 31.77
C VAL A 358 -11.20 -20.40 31.50
N HIS A 359 -11.25 -20.80 30.23
CA HIS A 359 -11.50 -22.18 29.79
C HIS A 359 -10.26 -22.79 29.12
N SER A 360 -9.17 -22.84 29.91
CA SER A 360 -7.82 -23.17 29.44
C SER A 360 -7.54 -24.67 29.25
N ALA A 361 -8.43 -25.56 29.69
CA ALA A 361 -8.29 -27.00 29.44
C ALA A 361 -8.79 -27.39 28.03
N VAL A 362 -8.15 -28.42 27.46
CA VAL A 362 -8.36 -28.83 26.06
C VAL A 362 -9.82 -29.20 25.79
N GLY A 363 -10.48 -28.43 24.92
CA GLY A 363 -11.88 -28.66 24.55
C GLY A 363 -12.92 -28.11 25.54
N GLU A 364 -12.53 -27.32 26.55
CA GLU A 364 -13.48 -26.54 27.37
C GLU A 364 -13.98 -25.30 26.63
N PHE A 365 -13.10 -24.51 26.01
CA PHE A 365 -13.47 -23.36 25.18
C PHE A 365 -14.52 -23.75 24.13
N GLU A 366 -14.24 -24.80 23.33
CA GLU A 366 -15.19 -25.29 22.33
C GLU A 366 -16.48 -25.84 22.95
N MET A 367 -16.47 -26.36 24.19
CA MET A 367 -17.69 -26.82 24.87
C MET A 367 -18.60 -25.66 25.28
N VAL A 368 -18.03 -24.64 25.93
CA VAL A 368 -18.78 -23.51 26.47
C VAL A 368 -19.34 -22.65 25.35
N VAL A 369 -18.51 -22.30 24.36
CA VAL A 369 -18.96 -21.45 23.24
C VAL A 369 -19.93 -22.22 22.33
N ALA A 370 -19.75 -23.52 22.08
CA ALA A 370 -20.75 -24.33 21.35
C ALA A 370 -22.11 -24.41 22.08
N THR A 371 -22.12 -24.34 23.41
CA THR A 371 -23.36 -24.30 24.20
C THR A 371 -24.10 -22.98 23.97
N VAL A 372 -23.39 -21.85 23.93
CA VAL A 372 -24.00 -20.54 23.59
C VAL A 372 -24.45 -20.50 22.13
N VAL A 373 -23.69 -21.06 21.19
CA VAL A 373 -24.12 -21.19 19.78
C VAL A 373 -25.41 -21.99 19.68
N GLU A 374 -25.54 -23.11 20.39
CA GLU A 374 -26.77 -23.92 20.42
C GLU A 374 -27.96 -23.16 21.04
N GLU A 375 -27.74 -22.38 22.11
CA GLU A 375 -28.78 -21.54 22.71
C GLU A 375 -29.29 -20.46 21.74
N LEU A 376 -28.39 -19.78 21.02
CA LEU A 376 -28.71 -18.77 20.00
C LEU A 376 -29.21 -19.37 18.67
N ALA A 377 -28.91 -20.64 18.39
CA ALA A 377 -29.37 -21.30 17.16
C ALA A 377 -30.85 -21.69 17.20
N ARG A 378 -31.48 -21.79 18.38
CA ARG A 378 -32.88 -22.24 18.51
C ARG A 378 -33.88 -21.32 17.81
N PRO A 379 -33.91 -19.98 18.06
CA PRO A 379 -34.85 -19.10 17.35
C PRO A 379 -34.59 -19.04 15.83
N CYS A 380 -33.32 -19.24 15.43
CA CYS A 380 -32.91 -19.33 14.04
C CYS A 380 -33.51 -20.58 13.36
N ARG A 381 -33.39 -21.77 13.97
CA ARG A 381 -34.00 -23.03 13.49
C ARG A 381 -35.52 -23.00 13.52
N GLU A 382 -36.12 -22.42 14.57
CA GLU A 382 -37.57 -22.25 14.75
C GLU A 382 -38.18 -21.20 13.81
N ARG A 383 -37.37 -20.39 13.12
CA ARG A 383 -37.77 -19.28 12.25
C ARG A 383 -38.50 -18.15 13.01
N THR A 384 -38.14 -17.95 14.27
CA THR A 384 -38.64 -16.89 15.16
C THR A 384 -37.61 -15.76 15.36
N ALA A 385 -36.35 -15.98 14.98
CA ALA A 385 -35.29 -14.97 14.97
C ALA A 385 -35.54 -13.82 13.96
N ASP A 386 -35.28 -12.58 14.38
CA ASP A 386 -35.07 -11.46 13.45
C ASP A 386 -33.62 -11.47 12.91
N PHE A 387 -33.31 -10.60 11.95
CA PHE A 387 -31.99 -10.59 11.33
C PHE A 387 -30.87 -10.22 12.32
N MET A 388 -31.15 -9.39 13.34
CA MET A 388 -30.19 -9.05 14.40
C MET A 388 -29.82 -10.28 15.23
N HIS A 389 -30.80 -11.15 15.54
CA HIS A 389 -30.53 -12.41 16.24
C HIS A 389 -29.76 -13.42 15.37
N TRP A 390 -30.02 -13.46 14.05
CA TRP A 390 -29.17 -14.22 13.12
C TRP A 390 -27.73 -13.68 13.09
N MET A 391 -27.52 -12.36 13.00
CA MET A 391 -26.21 -11.74 13.07
C MET A 391 -25.47 -12.11 14.37
N HIS A 392 -26.16 -12.02 15.52
CA HIS A 392 -25.61 -12.40 16.83
C HIS A 392 -25.19 -13.88 16.90
N CYS A 393 -26.07 -14.79 16.50
CA CYS A 393 -25.79 -16.22 16.45
C CYS A 393 -24.59 -16.55 15.54
N LEU A 394 -24.50 -15.91 14.37
CA LEU A 394 -23.39 -16.06 13.43
C LEU A 394 -22.09 -15.42 13.94
N ALA A 395 -22.16 -14.30 14.69
CA ALA A 395 -20.98 -13.68 15.29
C ALA A 395 -20.33 -14.59 16.35
N VAL A 396 -21.13 -15.18 17.26
CA VAL A 396 -20.63 -16.16 18.24
C VAL A 396 -20.14 -17.45 17.54
N THR A 397 -20.81 -17.87 16.47
CA THR A 397 -20.36 -18.99 15.62
C THR A 397 -19.02 -18.69 14.93
N GLY A 398 -18.82 -17.47 14.44
CA GLY A 398 -17.57 -17.00 13.87
C GLY A 398 -16.45 -17.02 14.90
N LEU A 399 -16.69 -16.48 16.10
CA LEU A 399 -15.74 -16.55 17.22
C LEU A 399 -15.37 -17.99 17.57
N LEU A 400 -16.33 -18.93 17.59
CA LEU A 400 -16.05 -20.35 17.83
C LEU A 400 -15.12 -20.93 16.74
N LEU A 401 -15.47 -20.76 15.47
CA LEU A 401 -14.74 -21.38 14.35
C LEU A 401 -13.36 -20.73 14.10
N GLU A 402 -13.21 -19.44 14.36
CA GLU A 402 -11.92 -18.73 14.25
C GLU A 402 -10.94 -19.11 15.38
N ASN A 403 -11.43 -19.67 16.47
CA ASN A 403 -10.64 -19.99 17.67
C ASN A 403 -10.51 -21.49 17.99
N ALA A 404 -11.33 -22.34 17.37
CA ALA A 404 -11.23 -23.80 17.50
C ALA A 404 -10.03 -24.34 16.70
N SER A 405 -9.39 -25.40 17.21
CA SER A 405 -8.24 -26.04 16.53
C SER A 405 -8.63 -27.14 15.54
N SER A 406 -9.83 -27.70 15.65
CA SER A 406 -10.40 -28.64 14.68
C SER A 406 -11.90 -28.86 14.95
N LEU A 407 -12.69 -29.13 13.90
CA LEU A 407 -14.09 -29.57 14.05
C LEU A 407 -14.24 -30.86 14.87
N ARG A 408 -13.17 -31.66 15.03
CA ARG A 408 -13.17 -32.84 15.92
C ARG A 408 -13.47 -32.46 17.38
N ASN A 409 -13.10 -31.26 17.81
CA ASN A 409 -13.33 -30.80 19.19
C ASN A 409 -14.82 -30.49 19.44
N LEU A 410 -15.65 -30.41 18.40
CA LEU A 410 -17.10 -30.22 18.47
C LEU A 410 -17.91 -31.52 18.47
N GLN A 411 -17.26 -32.68 18.29
CA GLN A 411 -17.94 -33.99 18.34
C GLN A 411 -18.46 -34.27 19.76
N GLY A 412 -19.74 -34.63 19.89
CA GLY A 412 -20.40 -34.81 21.18
C GLY A 412 -20.51 -33.55 22.05
N LYS A 413 -20.43 -32.35 21.45
CA LYS A 413 -20.75 -31.07 22.12
C LYS A 413 -22.23 -30.70 21.90
N ALA A 414 -22.64 -29.51 22.37
CA ALA A 414 -24.03 -29.05 22.30
C ALA A 414 -24.59 -28.87 20.87
N ILE A 415 -23.72 -28.60 19.90
CA ILE A 415 -24.03 -28.57 18.46
C ILE A 415 -22.89 -29.25 17.70
N GLU A 416 -23.21 -30.26 16.90
CA GLU A 416 -22.20 -31.02 16.14
C GLU A 416 -21.88 -30.37 14.78
N PRO A 417 -20.69 -30.58 14.18
CA PRO A 417 -20.33 -29.97 12.89
C PRO A 417 -21.34 -30.16 11.75
N PRO A 418 -21.94 -31.36 11.52
CA PRO A 418 -22.94 -31.54 10.47
C PRO A 418 -24.23 -30.77 10.75
N GLU A 419 -24.62 -30.64 12.03
CA GLU A 419 -25.78 -29.86 12.45
C GLU A 419 -25.51 -28.35 12.31
N LEU A 420 -24.32 -27.88 12.70
CA LEU A 420 -23.90 -26.49 12.50
C LEU A 420 -23.97 -26.10 11.02
N LEU A 421 -23.42 -26.93 10.13
CA LEU A 421 -23.43 -26.70 8.69
C LEU A 421 -24.86 -26.69 8.11
N GLN A 422 -25.65 -27.74 8.37
CA GLN A 422 -26.92 -27.98 7.69
C GLN A 422 -28.13 -27.29 8.35
N SER A 423 -28.11 -27.04 9.67
CA SER A 423 -29.22 -26.41 10.40
C SER A 423 -29.06 -24.90 10.62
N LEU A 424 -27.82 -24.37 10.56
CA LEU A 424 -27.53 -22.95 10.80
C LEU A 424 -26.87 -22.28 9.59
N LEU A 425 -25.69 -22.73 9.15
CA LEU A 425 -24.88 -22.00 8.16
C LEU A 425 -25.49 -21.98 6.74
N LEU A 426 -25.86 -23.14 6.19
CA LEU A 426 -26.46 -23.22 4.85
C LEU A 426 -27.89 -22.60 4.77
N PRO A 427 -28.72 -22.64 5.84
CA PRO A 427 -29.91 -21.80 5.94
C PRO A 427 -29.62 -20.29 6.01
N ALA A 428 -28.58 -19.87 6.75
CA ALA A 428 -28.25 -18.46 6.91
C ALA A 428 -27.84 -17.78 5.59
N THR A 429 -27.11 -18.48 4.70
CA THR A 429 -26.80 -17.98 3.34
C THR A 429 -28.01 -17.79 2.44
N LYS A 430 -29.21 -18.19 2.89
CA LYS A 430 -30.48 -18.09 2.15
C LYS A 430 -31.48 -17.14 2.83
N GLN A 431 -31.03 -16.37 3.81
CA GLN A 431 -31.82 -15.31 4.45
C GLN A 431 -31.94 -14.09 3.55
N ASN A 432 -33.02 -13.32 3.70
CA ASN A 432 -33.28 -12.14 2.87
C ASN A 432 -32.32 -10.97 3.15
N HIS A 433 -31.68 -10.93 4.33
CA HIS A 433 -30.82 -9.82 4.74
C HIS A 433 -29.38 -10.01 4.24
N VAL A 434 -28.85 -9.01 3.53
CA VAL A 434 -27.53 -9.05 2.88
C VAL A 434 -26.42 -9.37 3.89
N ASP A 435 -26.42 -8.72 5.05
CA ASP A 435 -25.39 -9.01 6.06
C ASP A 435 -25.48 -10.41 6.66
N VAL A 436 -26.68 -10.97 6.85
CA VAL A 436 -26.81 -12.33 7.36
C VAL A 436 -26.21 -13.34 6.36
N GLN A 437 -26.37 -13.10 5.05
CA GLN A 437 -25.64 -13.86 4.03
C GLN A 437 -24.12 -13.63 4.15
N ARG A 438 -23.67 -12.37 4.27
CA ARG A 438 -22.25 -11.98 4.40
C ARG A 438 -21.56 -12.69 5.58
N VAL A 439 -22.14 -12.66 6.78
CA VAL A 439 -21.57 -13.33 7.97
C VAL A 439 -21.66 -14.86 7.85
N ALA A 440 -22.73 -15.40 7.25
CA ALA A 440 -22.85 -16.83 7.02
C ALA A 440 -21.78 -17.36 6.07
N LEU A 441 -21.44 -16.63 4.99
CA LEU A 441 -20.36 -16.98 4.07
C LEU A 441 -18.98 -16.95 4.74
N ARG A 442 -18.72 -15.98 5.63
CA ARG A 442 -17.52 -15.97 6.49
C ARG A 442 -17.46 -17.23 7.37
N CYS A 443 -18.57 -17.57 8.02
CA CYS A 443 -18.64 -18.75 8.90
C CYS A 443 -18.50 -20.07 8.11
N LEU A 444 -19.04 -20.17 6.90
CA LEU A 444 -18.79 -21.29 5.99
C LEU A 444 -17.31 -21.39 5.61
N CYS A 445 -16.62 -20.27 5.34
CA CYS A 445 -15.18 -20.29 5.09
C CYS A 445 -14.40 -20.86 6.29
N LEU A 446 -14.64 -20.33 7.49
CA LEU A 446 -13.98 -20.78 8.72
C LEU A 446 -14.26 -22.27 9.00
N TYR A 447 -15.51 -22.71 8.83
CA TYR A 447 -15.88 -24.12 8.94
C TYR A 447 -15.10 -24.98 7.94
N GLY A 448 -15.05 -24.59 6.67
CA GLY A 448 -14.36 -25.32 5.61
C GLY A 448 -12.83 -25.35 5.77
N MET A 449 -12.23 -24.36 6.42
CA MET A 449 -10.80 -24.37 6.77
C MET A 449 -10.48 -25.36 7.90
N LEU A 450 -11.41 -25.59 8.83
CA LEU A 450 -11.27 -26.58 9.90
C LEU A 450 -11.59 -28.02 9.47
N GLU A 451 -12.15 -28.23 8.27
CA GLU A 451 -12.31 -29.56 7.68
C GLU A 451 -10.98 -30.13 7.15
N ASN A 452 -10.87 -31.46 7.10
CA ASN A 452 -9.70 -32.14 6.54
C ASN A 452 -9.80 -32.31 5.00
N ARG A 453 -10.98 -32.04 4.44
CA ARG A 453 -11.34 -32.00 3.02
C ARG A 453 -12.56 -31.10 2.86
N PRO A 454 -12.67 -30.29 1.79
CA PRO A 454 -13.76 -29.34 1.64
C PRO A 454 -15.12 -30.03 1.44
N ASN A 455 -16.16 -29.55 2.13
CA ASN A 455 -17.52 -30.06 1.97
C ASN A 455 -18.17 -29.67 0.63
N ALA A 456 -18.82 -30.63 -0.03
CA ALA A 456 -19.47 -30.46 -1.33
C ALA A 456 -20.57 -29.37 -1.34
N ASP A 457 -21.39 -29.29 -0.31
CA ASP A 457 -22.54 -28.37 -0.28
C ASP A 457 -22.10 -26.95 0.07
N LEU A 458 -21.08 -26.83 0.93
CA LEU A 458 -20.37 -25.60 1.25
C LEU A 458 -19.74 -25.00 -0.02
N VAL A 459 -18.96 -25.77 -0.77
CA VAL A 459 -18.32 -25.29 -2.01
C VAL A 459 -19.35 -24.91 -3.08
N LYS A 460 -20.46 -25.66 -3.22
CA LYS A 460 -21.58 -25.27 -4.09
C LYS A 460 -22.19 -23.94 -3.66
N GLN A 461 -22.52 -23.77 -2.37
CA GLN A 461 -23.13 -22.54 -1.86
C GLN A 461 -22.20 -21.34 -2.02
N LEU A 462 -20.89 -21.47 -1.79
CA LEU A 462 -19.93 -20.39 -2.05
C LEU A 462 -19.84 -20.03 -3.54
N ARG A 463 -19.76 -21.02 -4.44
CA ARG A 463 -19.76 -20.78 -5.90
C ARG A 463 -21.04 -20.09 -6.36
N LEU A 464 -22.21 -20.54 -5.89
CA LEU A 464 -23.50 -19.93 -6.19
C LEU A 464 -23.57 -18.47 -5.67
N SER A 465 -23.08 -18.22 -4.46
CA SER A 465 -23.12 -16.89 -3.82
C SER A 465 -22.13 -15.89 -4.43
N PHE A 466 -21.06 -16.37 -5.08
CA PHE A 466 -20.12 -15.54 -5.86
C PHE A 466 -20.67 -15.16 -7.25
N ILE A 467 -21.54 -15.99 -7.81
CA ILE A 467 -22.08 -15.81 -9.17
C ILE A 467 -23.38 -14.99 -9.11
N ASN A 468 -24.30 -15.35 -8.21
CA ASN A 468 -25.67 -14.81 -8.15
C ASN A 468 -25.93 -13.92 -6.91
N GLY A 469 -24.92 -13.63 -6.09
CA GLY A 469 -25.06 -12.79 -4.90
C GLY A 469 -24.94 -11.28 -5.20
N PRO A 470 -25.61 -10.40 -4.44
CA PRO A 470 -25.31 -8.96 -4.43
C PRO A 470 -23.81 -8.68 -4.19
N ASP A 471 -23.29 -7.54 -4.64
CA ASP A 471 -21.83 -7.34 -4.71
C ASP A 471 -21.08 -7.50 -3.37
N LEU A 472 -21.67 -7.16 -2.21
CA LEU A 472 -21.11 -7.45 -0.88
C LEU A 472 -21.08 -8.95 -0.52
N VAL A 473 -22.07 -9.71 -0.99
CA VAL A 473 -22.19 -11.17 -0.81
C VAL A 473 -21.21 -11.87 -1.74
N SER A 474 -21.13 -11.42 -2.99
CA SER A 474 -20.18 -11.89 -3.99
C SER A 474 -18.72 -11.58 -3.58
N ALA A 475 -18.45 -10.42 -2.99
CA ALA A 475 -17.13 -10.11 -2.42
C ALA A 475 -16.73 -11.10 -1.31
N MET A 476 -17.61 -11.34 -0.34
CA MET A 476 -17.32 -12.30 0.74
C MET A 476 -17.21 -13.74 0.23
N ALA A 477 -18.05 -14.15 -0.72
CA ALA A 477 -17.95 -15.46 -1.37
C ALA A 477 -16.65 -15.61 -2.18
N CYS A 478 -16.22 -14.55 -2.88
CA CYS A 478 -14.92 -14.50 -3.58
C CYS A 478 -13.75 -14.71 -2.60
N LYS A 479 -13.79 -14.01 -1.47
CA LYS A 479 -12.77 -14.09 -0.40
C LYS A 479 -12.71 -15.51 0.18
N ALA A 480 -13.86 -16.06 0.55
CA ALA A 480 -14.01 -17.42 1.04
C ALA A 480 -13.51 -18.49 0.04
N LEU A 481 -13.81 -18.33 -1.25
CA LEU A 481 -13.31 -19.23 -2.30
C LEU A 481 -11.79 -19.14 -2.47
N ILE A 482 -11.22 -17.93 -2.43
CA ILE A 482 -9.76 -17.74 -2.49
C ILE A 482 -9.06 -18.36 -1.27
N ASP A 483 -9.58 -18.14 -0.07
CA ASP A 483 -8.98 -18.67 1.15
C ASP A 483 -9.06 -20.22 1.18
N LEU A 484 -10.20 -20.81 0.80
CA LEU A 484 -10.32 -22.27 0.68
C LEU A 484 -9.48 -22.85 -0.48
N VAL A 485 -9.34 -22.16 -1.61
CA VAL A 485 -8.46 -22.57 -2.73
C VAL A 485 -7.00 -22.51 -2.32
N THR A 486 -6.58 -21.50 -1.55
CA THR A 486 -5.18 -21.40 -1.09
C THR A 486 -4.86 -22.43 0.00
N TRP A 487 -5.84 -22.78 0.86
CA TRP A 487 -5.73 -23.75 1.95
C TRP A 487 -5.78 -25.21 1.49
N HIS A 488 -6.81 -25.64 0.76
CA HIS A 488 -6.99 -27.03 0.31
C HIS A 488 -6.33 -27.33 -1.04
N GLY A 489 -5.99 -26.30 -1.81
CA GLY A 489 -5.63 -26.42 -3.22
C GLY A 489 -6.88 -26.51 -4.12
N PRO A 490 -6.88 -25.87 -5.30
CA PRO A 490 -8.05 -25.83 -6.18
C PRO A 490 -8.52 -27.22 -6.65
N GLN A 491 -7.60 -28.19 -6.70
CA GLN A 491 -7.90 -29.55 -7.10
C GLN A 491 -8.85 -30.28 -6.13
N GLU A 492 -8.69 -30.09 -4.82
CA GLU A 492 -9.56 -30.73 -3.82
C GLU A 492 -10.93 -30.04 -3.77
N ILE A 493 -10.97 -28.72 -4.01
CA ILE A 493 -12.21 -27.94 -4.14
C ILE A 493 -13.07 -28.44 -5.31
N ASP A 494 -12.47 -28.64 -6.49
CA ASP A 494 -13.18 -29.15 -7.67
C ASP A 494 -13.59 -30.62 -7.51
N GLN A 495 -12.73 -31.46 -6.91
CA GLN A 495 -13.06 -32.86 -6.62
C GLN A 495 -14.24 -33.00 -5.64
N ALA A 496 -14.35 -32.14 -4.61
CA ALA A 496 -15.42 -32.20 -3.63
C ALA A 496 -16.82 -32.00 -4.23
N ILE A 497 -16.93 -31.29 -5.36
CA ILE A 497 -18.19 -31.06 -6.07
C ILE A 497 -18.40 -31.99 -7.28
N GLY A 498 -17.51 -32.96 -7.48
CA GLY A 498 -17.61 -33.94 -8.56
C GLY A 498 -17.17 -33.43 -9.93
N ILE A 499 -16.35 -32.38 -9.98
CA ILE A 499 -15.67 -31.96 -11.21
C ILE A 499 -14.41 -32.82 -11.36
N ASP A 500 -14.50 -33.86 -12.18
CA ASP A 500 -13.34 -34.67 -12.56
C ASP A 500 -12.33 -33.78 -13.30
N SER A 501 -11.13 -33.64 -12.73
CA SER A 501 -10.03 -32.98 -13.43
C SER A 501 -9.68 -33.79 -14.69
N CYS A 502 -9.87 -33.21 -15.88
CA CYS A 502 -9.48 -33.84 -17.15
C CYS A 502 -8.06 -34.42 -17.09
N ASP A 503 -7.84 -35.51 -17.83
CA ASP A 503 -6.59 -36.27 -17.81
C ASP A 503 -5.34 -35.38 -17.83
N ALA A 504 -4.32 -35.77 -17.05
CA ALA A 504 -3.05 -35.05 -16.89
C ALA A 504 -2.16 -35.01 -18.17
N THR A 505 -2.77 -35.28 -19.33
CA THR A 505 -2.22 -35.18 -20.69
C THR A 505 -2.84 -34.03 -21.49
N SER A 506 -3.85 -33.33 -20.94
CA SER A 506 -4.48 -32.15 -21.55
C SER A 506 -3.97 -30.86 -20.91
N GLU A 507 -2.89 -30.30 -21.47
CA GLU A 507 -2.29 -29.05 -21.00
C GLU A 507 -3.23 -27.85 -21.25
N LYS A 508 -3.99 -27.46 -20.22
CA LYS A 508 -4.93 -26.32 -20.29
C LYS A 508 -4.16 -25.00 -20.36
N ALA A 509 -3.94 -24.51 -21.57
CA ALA A 509 -3.17 -23.29 -21.84
C ALA A 509 -3.93 -21.96 -21.58
N GLN A 510 -5.26 -21.99 -21.38
CA GLN A 510 -6.10 -20.80 -21.15
C GLN A 510 -7.25 -21.11 -20.19
N PHE A 511 -7.68 -20.11 -19.41
CA PHE A 511 -8.89 -20.20 -18.59
C PHE A 511 -10.15 -20.28 -19.46
N THR A 512 -11.14 -21.03 -18.97
CA THR A 512 -12.48 -21.08 -19.56
C THR A 512 -13.26 -19.86 -19.09
N ILE A 513 -13.33 -18.82 -19.93
CA ILE A 513 -14.12 -17.62 -19.65
C ILE A 513 -15.61 -18.00 -19.64
N VAL A 514 -16.29 -17.68 -18.54
CA VAL A 514 -17.73 -17.85 -18.37
C VAL A 514 -18.38 -16.49 -18.11
N ASP A 515 -19.50 -16.21 -18.77
CA ASP A 515 -20.32 -15.05 -18.45
C ASP A 515 -21.07 -15.29 -17.12
N ILE A 516 -20.55 -14.70 -16.05
CA ILE A 516 -21.09 -14.83 -14.68
C ILE A 516 -22.52 -14.28 -14.60
N SER A 517 -22.90 -13.31 -15.43
CA SER A 517 -24.20 -12.61 -15.32
C SER A 517 -25.43 -13.44 -15.74
N ASN A 518 -25.22 -14.59 -16.41
CA ASN A 518 -26.29 -15.39 -17.04
C ASN A 518 -26.28 -16.88 -16.61
N MET A 519 -25.75 -17.22 -15.43
CA MET A 519 -25.57 -18.61 -14.99
C MET A 519 -26.70 -19.14 -14.07
N ASN A 520 -27.32 -20.25 -14.49
CA ASN A 520 -28.31 -20.99 -13.70
C ASN A 520 -27.66 -22.10 -12.84
N ASP A 521 -28.38 -22.55 -11.81
CA ASP A 521 -27.93 -23.50 -10.77
C ASP A 521 -27.50 -24.88 -11.31
N ASP A 522 -28.17 -25.39 -12.35
CA ASP A 522 -28.01 -26.78 -12.81
C ASP A 522 -26.73 -27.00 -13.65
N HIS A 523 -25.69 -27.47 -12.94
CA HIS A 523 -24.50 -28.17 -13.46
C HIS A 523 -23.41 -27.34 -14.17
N LEU A 524 -22.89 -26.32 -13.48
CA LEU A 524 -21.58 -25.72 -13.79
C LEU A 524 -20.41 -26.70 -13.55
N ASN A 525 -20.12 -27.56 -14.54
CA ASN A 525 -18.90 -28.37 -14.65
C ASN A 525 -17.69 -27.51 -15.08
N VAL A 526 -17.39 -26.48 -14.28
CA VAL A 526 -16.36 -25.47 -14.52
C VAL A 526 -15.56 -25.29 -13.23
N GLY A 527 -14.23 -25.40 -13.32
CA GLY A 527 -13.34 -25.38 -12.16
C GLY A 527 -13.36 -24.04 -11.42
N VAL A 528 -13.08 -24.07 -10.11
CA VAL A 528 -13.15 -22.89 -9.23
C VAL A 528 -12.26 -21.74 -9.71
N LEU A 529 -11.08 -22.05 -10.27
CA LEU A 529 -10.17 -21.02 -10.82
C LEU A 529 -10.71 -20.36 -12.09
N ASP A 530 -11.45 -21.07 -12.95
CA ASP A 530 -12.04 -20.50 -14.16
C ASP A 530 -13.16 -19.52 -13.80
N ILE A 531 -13.97 -19.85 -12.79
CA ILE A 531 -15.02 -18.99 -12.23
C ILE A 531 -14.39 -17.73 -11.62
N LEU A 532 -13.40 -17.88 -10.74
CA LEU A 532 -12.70 -16.75 -10.11
C LEU A 532 -11.98 -15.86 -11.14
N PHE A 533 -11.33 -16.45 -12.16
CA PHE A 533 -10.69 -15.68 -13.22
C PHE A 533 -11.69 -14.93 -14.10
N SER A 534 -12.87 -15.52 -14.36
CA SER A 534 -13.98 -14.85 -15.04
C SER A 534 -14.54 -13.67 -14.22
N GLY A 535 -14.38 -13.69 -12.89
CA GLY A 535 -14.71 -12.57 -12.00
C GLY A 535 -13.97 -11.27 -12.30
N PHE A 536 -12.79 -11.34 -12.92
CA PHE A 536 -12.07 -10.16 -13.43
C PHE A 536 -12.73 -9.54 -14.68
N LEU A 537 -13.66 -10.23 -15.34
CA LEU A 537 -14.23 -9.87 -16.65
C LEU A 537 -15.71 -9.44 -16.57
N LYS A 538 -16.33 -9.44 -15.39
CA LYS A 538 -17.57 -8.69 -15.13
C LYS A 538 -17.20 -7.21 -15.07
N ASP A 539 -17.66 -6.44 -16.06
CA ASP A 539 -17.43 -4.98 -16.11
C ASP A 539 -18.30 -4.23 -15.07
N ASP A 540 -19.40 -4.85 -14.62
CA ASP A 540 -20.42 -4.29 -13.72
C ASP A 540 -20.22 -4.66 -12.23
N TRP A 541 -19.02 -4.40 -11.66
CA TRP A 541 -18.86 -4.38 -10.19
C TRP A 541 -19.12 -2.95 -9.69
N GLU A 542 -20.13 -2.74 -8.85
CA GLU A 542 -20.45 -1.42 -8.32
C GLU A 542 -19.49 -1.02 -7.19
N PHE A 543 -18.77 0.08 -7.37
CA PHE A 543 -17.82 0.61 -6.39
C PHE A 543 -18.48 1.70 -5.53
N THR A 544 -19.09 1.32 -4.40
CA THR A 544 -19.39 2.27 -3.34
C THR A 544 -18.08 2.79 -2.75
N LEU A 545 -17.82 4.09 -2.89
CA LEU A 545 -16.65 4.80 -2.32
C LEU A 545 -16.83 5.15 -0.84
N GLU A 546 -17.92 4.70 -0.22
CA GLU A 546 -18.33 5.04 1.14
C GLU A 546 -17.88 3.94 2.12
N GLY A 547 -16.90 4.29 2.97
CA GLY A 547 -16.31 3.41 3.99
C GLY A 547 -14.96 2.80 3.60
N ASP A 548 -14.12 2.50 4.60
CA ASP A 548 -12.75 1.94 4.44
C ASP A 548 -12.71 0.48 3.93
N ASN A 549 -13.83 -0.06 3.44
CA ASN A 549 -13.96 -1.43 2.97
C ASN A 549 -13.33 -1.61 1.57
N HIS A 550 -12.00 -1.76 1.54
CA HIS A 550 -11.24 -2.13 0.33
C HIS A 550 -11.56 -3.54 -0.22
N ASP A 551 -12.47 -4.29 0.41
CA ASP A 551 -12.89 -5.66 0.07
C ASP A 551 -13.80 -5.74 -1.18
N ASN A 552 -13.44 -5.06 -2.28
CA ASN A 552 -14.11 -5.23 -3.57
C ASN A 552 -13.55 -6.44 -4.36
N VAL A 553 -14.38 -7.07 -5.20
CA VAL A 553 -14.00 -8.29 -5.95
C VAL A 553 -12.71 -8.13 -6.77
N PRO A 554 -12.47 -7.04 -7.54
CA PRO A 554 -11.20 -6.85 -8.24
C PRO A 554 -9.97 -6.79 -7.33
N THR A 555 -10.10 -6.26 -6.11
CA THR A 555 -9.02 -6.24 -5.11
C THR A 555 -8.79 -7.62 -4.51
N ILE A 556 -9.86 -8.32 -4.13
CA ILE A 556 -9.82 -9.67 -3.56
C ILE A 556 -9.23 -10.67 -4.57
N LEU A 557 -9.65 -10.63 -5.84
CA LEU A 557 -9.09 -11.44 -6.92
C LEU A 557 -7.63 -11.06 -7.22
N GLY A 558 -7.29 -9.76 -7.18
CA GLY A 558 -5.91 -9.29 -7.36
C GLY A 558 -4.94 -9.83 -6.31
N GLU A 559 -5.31 -9.72 -5.03
CA GLU A 559 -4.54 -10.28 -3.91
C GLU A 559 -4.54 -11.82 -3.95
N GLY A 560 -5.69 -12.44 -4.21
CA GLY A 560 -5.87 -13.89 -4.25
C GLY A 560 -5.10 -14.59 -5.35
N PHE A 561 -5.14 -14.09 -6.59
CA PHE A 561 -4.36 -14.65 -7.68
C PHE A 561 -2.85 -14.40 -7.52
N ALA A 562 -2.43 -13.33 -6.84
CA ALA A 562 -1.04 -13.15 -6.45
C ALA A 562 -0.60 -14.22 -5.42
N LYS A 563 -1.42 -14.52 -4.41
CA LYS A 563 -1.18 -15.64 -3.48
C LYS A 563 -1.09 -17.00 -4.21
N ILE A 564 -2.02 -17.28 -5.14
CA ILE A 564 -2.02 -18.53 -5.92
C ILE A 564 -0.75 -18.66 -6.79
N LEU A 565 -0.23 -17.55 -7.36
CA LEU A 565 1.05 -17.57 -8.08
C LEU A 565 2.25 -17.82 -7.16
N LEU A 566 2.28 -17.25 -5.95
CA LEU A 566 3.33 -17.50 -4.95
C LEU A 566 3.32 -18.96 -4.46
N LEU A 567 2.14 -19.53 -4.27
CA LEU A 567 1.93 -20.90 -3.79
C LEU A 567 1.90 -21.95 -4.93
N SER A 568 2.16 -21.54 -6.17
CA SER A 568 1.94 -22.37 -7.36
C SER A 568 2.74 -23.68 -7.38
N GLU A 569 3.89 -23.75 -6.72
CA GLU A 569 4.69 -24.98 -6.61
C GLU A 569 4.00 -26.06 -5.74
N ASN A 570 3.05 -25.68 -4.88
CA ASN A 570 2.23 -26.61 -4.08
C ASN A 570 1.08 -27.23 -4.89
N TYR A 571 0.68 -26.63 -6.02
CA TYR A 571 -0.53 -27.00 -6.75
C TYR A 571 -0.23 -27.79 -8.03
N ALA A 572 0.22 -29.04 -7.86
CA ALA A 572 0.79 -29.89 -8.90
C ALA A 572 -0.10 -30.19 -10.15
N LYS A 573 -1.37 -29.78 -10.19
CA LYS A 573 -2.23 -29.85 -11.41
C LYS A 573 -2.57 -28.48 -12.03
N ILE A 574 -2.06 -27.34 -11.55
CA ILE A 574 -2.19 -26.07 -12.29
C ILE A 574 -1.21 -26.12 -13.46
N SER A 575 -1.69 -25.95 -14.70
CA SER A 575 -0.79 -25.87 -15.86
C SER A 575 0.10 -24.64 -15.74
N ALA A 576 1.41 -24.82 -15.98
CA ALA A 576 2.38 -23.75 -15.96
C ALA A 576 2.06 -22.63 -16.98
N ASP A 577 1.31 -22.95 -18.05
CA ASP A 577 0.86 -21.99 -19.07
C ASP A 577 -0.21 -21.01 -18.56
N LEU A 578 -0.94 -21.37 -17.49
CA LEU A 578 -1.89 -20.46 -16.85
C LEU A 578 -1.17 -19.39 -16.02
N HIS A 579 0.06 -19.64 -15.53
CA HIS A 579 0.77 -18.66 -14.70
C HIS A 579 1.06 -17.35 -15.46
N PRO A 580 1.56 -17.36 -16.73
CA PRO A 580 1.66 -16.17 -17.55
C PRO A 580 0.33 -15.44 -17.79
N VAL A 581 -0.79 -16.17 -17.89
CA VAL A 581 -2.13 -15.59 -18.13
C VAL A 581 -2.62 -14.85 -16.87
N VAL A 582 -2.48 -15.46 -15.69
CA VAL A 582 -2.76 -14.80 -14.41
C VAL A 582 -1.88 -13.57 -14.24
N LEU A 583 -0.56 -13.73 -14.39
CA LEU A 583 0.40 -12.63 -14.23
C LEU A 583 0.10 -11.48 -15.20
N ALA A 584 -0.29 -11.78 -16.44
CA ALA A 584 -0.67 -10.76 -17.41
C ALA A 584 -1.93 -9.98 -17.01
N ARG A 585 -2.92 -10.63 -16.38
CA ARG A 585 -4.09 -9.93 -15.83
C ARG A 585 -3.72 -9.06 -14.63
N LEU A 586 -2.86 -9.53 -13.73
CA LEU A 586 -2.38 -8.75 -12.57
C LEU A 586 -1.58 -7.52 -12.99
N VAL A 587 -0.66 -7.63 -13.96
CA VAL A 587 0.10 -6.47 -14.47
C VAL A 587 -0.83 -5.47 -15.16
N SER A 588 -1.82 -5.95 -15.92
CA SER A 588 -2.85 -5.09 -16.51
C SER A 588 -3.64 -4.34 -15.43
N LEU A 589 -4.11 -5.04 -14.39
CA LEU A 589 -4.84 -4.50 -13.24
C LEU A 589 -4.05 -3.43 -12.48
N TYR A 590 -2.73 -3.61 -12.35
CA TYR A 590 -1.83 -2.64 -11.72
C TYR A 590 -1.59 -1.37 -12.56
N PHE A 591 -1.66 -1.45 -13.89
CA PHE A 591 -1.51 -0.29 -14.79
C PHE A 591 -2.83 0.25 -15.38
N MET A 592 -3.99 -0.34 -15.02
CA MET A 592 -5.31 0.21 -15.30
C MET A 592 -5.55 1.55 -14.60
N GLU A 593 -6.35 2.39 -15.24
CA GLU A 593 -6.69 3.75 -14.82
C GLU A 593 -7.89 3.75 -13.86
N GLU A 594 -8.83 2.85 -14.17
CA GLU A 594 -10.06 2.56 -13.45
C GLU A 594 -9.76 2.08 -12.01
N THR A 595 -8.59 1.49 -11.78
CA THR A 595 -8.11 1.07 -10.46
C THR A 595 -7.16 2.07 -9.78
N LYS A 596 -6.99 3.31 -10.30
CA LYS A 596 -6.07 4.32 -9.74
C LYS A 596 -6.32 4.55 -8.24
N GLU A 597 -7.58 4.68 -7.84
CA GLU A 597 -7.96 5.01 -6.46
C GLU A 597 -7.92 3.79 -5.51
N LEU A 598 -7.66 2.58 -6.03
CA LEU A 598 -7.51 1.36 -5.22
C LEU A 598 -6.09 1.24 -4.65
N GLU A 599 -5.70 2.17 -3.78
CA GLU A 599 -4.32 2.28 -3.28
C GLU A 599 -3.81 0.99 -2.64
N ARG A 600 -4.62 0.32 -1.79
CA ARG A 600 -4.29 -0.98 -1.18
C ARG A 600 -3.91 -2.03 -2.23
N LEU A 601 -4.67 -2.12 -3.33
CA LEU A 601 -4.40 -3.06 -4.42
C LEU A 601 -3.09 -2.73 -5.13
N LYS A 602 -2.81 -1.45 -5.38
CA LYS A 602 -1.53 -1.00 -5.97
C LYS A 602 -0.36 -1.33 -5.04
N GLN A 603 -0.47 -1.08 -3.75
CA GLN A 603 0.56 -1.40 -2.76
C GLN A 603 0.83 -2.92 -2.68
N CYS A 604 -0.23 -3.72 -2.55
CA CYS A 604 -0.16 -5.19 -2.56
C CYS A 604 0.56 -5.73 -3.80
N LEU A 605 0.12 -5.33 -5.00
CA LEU A 605 0.72 -5.78 -6.25
C LEU A 605 2.15 -5.26 -6.45
N SER A 606 2.48 -4.06 -5.98
CA SER A 606 3.86 -3.53 -6.02
C SER A 606 4.82 -4.41 -5.21
N VAL A 607 4.43 -4.83 -4.00
CA VAL A 607 5.23 -5.74 -3.15
C VAL A 607 5.34 -7.12 -3.81
N PHE A 608 4.24 -7.66 -4.33
CA PHE A 608 4.26 -8.93 -5.08
C PHE A 608 5.22 -8.89 -6.27
N PHE A 609 5.12 -7.88 -7.14
CA PHE A 609 5.98 -7.77 -8.33
C PHE A 609 7.46 -7.50 -8.01
N GLN A 610 7.76 -6.87 -6.87
CA GLN A 610 9.14 -6.67 -6.42
C GLN A 610 9.81 -8.00 -6.03
N HIS A 611 9.07 -8.92 -5.42
CA HIS A 611 9.64 -10.16 -4.86
C HIS A 611 9.43 -11.40 -5.73
N TYR A 612 8.29 -11.54 -6.43
CA TYR A 612 7.97 -12.68 -7.29
C TYR A 612 9.09 -13.10 -8.26
N PRO A 613 9.71 -12.21 -9.08
CA PRO A 613 10.79 -12.60 -9.99
C PRO A 613 12.12 -12.95 -9.29
N ALA A 614 12.28 -12.61 -8.01
CA ALA A 614 13.48 -12.93 -7.23
C ALA A 614 13.42 -14.33 -6.59
N LEU A 615 12.23 -14.95 -6.52
CA LEU A 615 12.02 -16.24 -5.84
C LEU A 615 12.63 -17.44 -6.57
N SER A 616 12.47 -17.56 -7.89
CA SER A 616 13.06 -18.67 -8.66
C SER A 616 13.11 -18.41 -10.17
N GLU A 617 13.90 -19.21 -10.89
CA GLU A 617 13.96 -19.21 -12.35
C GLU A 617 12.59 -19.45 -13.02
N LYS A 618 11.70 -20.23 -12.40
CA LYS A 618 10.34 -20.48 -12.92
C LYS A 618 9.51 -19.19 -12.92
N HIS A 619 9.62 -18.39 -11.86
CA HIS A 619 8.93 -17.11 -11.75
C HIS A 619 9.45 -16.10 -12.77
N LYS A 620 10.76 -16.07 -13.05
CA LYS A 620 11.32 -15.28 -14.17
C LYS A 620 10.82 -15.75 -15.53
N ARG A 621 10.73 -17.06 -15.76
CA ARG A 621 10.11 -17.63 -16.98
C ARG A 621 8.67 -17.15 -17.16
N CYS A 622 7.91 -17.11 -16.07
CA CYS A 622 6.53 -16.61 -16.05
C CYS A 622 6.45 -15.14 -16.50
N VAL A 623 7.30 -14.25 -15.96
CA VAL A 623 7.38 -12.83 -16.40
C VAL A 623 7.76 -12.71 -17.88
N SER A 624 8.77 -13.48 -18.32
CA SER A 624 9.22 -13.52 -19.72
C SER A 624 8.10 -13.97 -20.68
N SER A 625 7.32 -14.98 -20.30
CA SER A 625 6.16 -15.47 -21.07
C SER A 625 4.97 -14.49 -21.04
N ALA A 626 4.70 -13.83 -19.91
CA ALA A 626 3.56 -12.92 -19.75
C ALA A 626 3.73 -11.61 -20.55
N PHE A 627 4.96 -11.22 -20.90
CA PHE A 627 5.25 -9.92 -21.51
C PHE A 627 4.42 -9.62 -22.77
N VAL A 628 4.45 -10.50 -23.77
CA VAL A 628 3.74 -10.26 -25.03
C VAL A 628 2.22 -10.23 -24.81
N PRO A 629 1.60 -11.17 -24.07
CA PRO A 629 0.21 -11.06 -23.62
C PRO A 629 -0.14 -9.70 -22.98
N VAL A 630 0.63 -9.20 -21.99
CA VAL A 630 0.38 -7.90 -21.34
C VAL A 630 0.34 -6.76 -22.36
N ILE A 631 1.37 -6.64 -23.21
CA ILE A 631 1.46 -5.51 -24.15
C ILE A 631 0.41 -5.64 -25.25
N ARG A 632 0.00 -6.85 -25.64
CA ARG A 632 -1.16 -7.05 -26.54
C ARG A 632 -2.46 -6.62 -25.89
N THR A 633 -2.75 -7.00 -24.65
CA THR A 633 -3.99 -6.64 -23.92
C THR A 633 -4.08 -5.15 -23.61
N MET A 634 -2.97 -4.50 -23.24
CA MET A 634 -2.96 -3.09 -22.87
C MET A 634 -3.00 -2.10 -24.06
N TRP A 635 -2.70 -2.54 -25.29
CA TRP A 635 -2.49 -1.61 -26.40
C TRP A 635 -3.77 -1.23 -27.16
N PRO A 636 -4.18 0.05 -27.17
CA PRO A 636 -5.44 0.46 -27.79
C PRO A 636 -5.40 0.41 -29.33
N SER A 637 -6.52 -0.02 -29.92
CA SER A 637 -6.73 -0.10 -31.38
C SER A 637 -5.83 -1.11 -32.11
N LEU A 638 -5.47 -2.20 -31.44
CA LEU A 638 -4.89 -3.43 -31.99
C LEU A 638 -5.49 -4.63 -31.23
N TYR A 639 -5.34 -5.85 -31.78
CA TYR A 639 -5.70 -7.10 -31.11
C TYR A 639 -7.15 -7.19 -30.56
N GLY A 640 -8.08 -6.43 -31.15
CA GLY A 640 -9.48 -6.34 -30.71
C GLY A 640 -9.77 -5.23 -29.69
N ASN A 641 -8.75 -4.58 -29.12
CA ASN A 641 -8.92 -3.59 -28.06
C ASN A 641 -9.58 -2.30 -28.57
N VAL A 642 -10.65 -1.89 -27.88
CA VAL A 642 -11.48 -0.72 -28.21
C VAL A 642 -10.63 0.55 -28.37
N GLY A 643 -10.87 1.29 -29.46
CA GLY A 643 -10.29 2.62 -29.68
C GLY A 643 -11.06 3.70 -28.93
N GLY A 644 -10.35 4.64 -28.30
CA GLY A 644 -10.93 5.79 -27.61
C GLY A 644 -10.60 7.12 -28.28
N SER A 645 -10.86 8.22 -27.57
CA SER A 645 -10.37 9.55 -27.98
C SER A 645 -8.84 9.59 -28.06
N ALA A 646 -8.28 10.54 -28.81
CA ALA A 646 -6.83 10.69 -28.94
C ALA A 646 -6.11 10.83 -27.58
N HIS A 647 -6.77 11.41 -26.57
CA HIS A 647 -6.26 11.49 -25.20
C HIS A 647 -6.21 10.10 -24.54
N VAL A 648 -7.33 9.35 -24.55
CA VAL A 648 -7.41 7.99 -23.97
C VAL A 648 -6.43 7.04 -24.66
N VAL A 649 -6.32 7.10 -25.98
CA VAL A 649 -5.35 6.31 -26.76
C VAL A 649 -3.90 6.66 -26.41
N SER A 650 -3.58 7.95 -26.19
CA SER A 650 -2.26 8.37 -25.73
C SER A 650 -1.95 7.89 -24.31
N LYS A 651 -2.94 7.99 -23.40
CA LYS A 651 -2.82 7.60 -21.99
C LYS A 651 -2.67 6.08 -21.81
N ARG A 652 -3.51 5.26 -22.45
CA ARG A 652 -3.38 3.79 -22.47
C ARG A 652 -2.04 3.33 -23.06
N ARG A 653 -1.54 3.98 -24.13
CA ARG A 653 -0.18 3.71 -24.65
C ARG A 653 0.94 4.09 -23.67
N LYS A 654 0.80 5.19 -22.92
CA LYS A 654 1.76 5.56 -21.86
C LYS A 654 1.83 4.46 -20.80
N TYR A 655 0.69 3.97 -20.31
CA TYR A 655 0.63 2.88 -19.33
C TYR A 655 1.21 1.57 -19.88
N ALA A 656 0.90 1.18 -21.12
CA ALA A 656 1.52 0.00 -21.75
C ALA A 656 3.05 0.11 -21.86
N VAL A 657 3.59 1.29 -22.17
CA VAL A 657 5.05 1.53 -22.19
C VAL A 657 5.67 1.52 -20.78
N GLN A 658 4.92 1.94 -19.75
CA GLN A 658 5.35 1.84 -18.36
C GLN A 658 5.37 0.37 -17.89
N ALA A 659 4.32 -0.40 -18.19
CA ALA A 659 4.25 -1.84 -17.93
C ALA A 659 5.39 -2.60 -18.61
N ALA A 660 5.68 -2.32 -19.89
CA ALA A 660 6.79 -2.95 -20.60
C ALA A 660 8.15 -2.73 -19.93
N ARG A 661 8.42 -1.50 -19.45
CA ARG A 661 9.66 -1.17 -18.74
C ARG A 661 9.71 -1.83 -17.36
N PHE A 662 8.58 -1.86 -16.66
CA PHE A 662 8.45 -2.51 -15.35
C PHE A 662 8.70 -4.03 -15.45
N MET A 663 8.15 -4.72 -16.45
CA MET A 663 8.41 -6.14 -16.67
C MET A 663 9.88 -6.44 -17.06
N VAL A 664 10.56 -5.52 -17.76
CA VAL A 664 12.02 -5.62 -17.97
C VAL A 664 12.77 -5.50 -16.64
N GLN A 665 12.39 -4.55 -15.77
CA GLN A 665 12.98 -4.43 -14.44
C GLN A 665 12.77 -5.71 -13.60
N MET A 666 11.59 -6.33 -13.67
CA MET A 666 11.30 -7.61 -13.02
C MET A 666 12.21 -8.75 -13.52
N VAL A 667 12.41 -8.90 -14.84
CA VAL A 667 13.35 -9.93 -15.36
C VAL A 667 14.80 -9.65 -14.93
N GLN A 668 15.17 -8.37 -14.86
CA GLN A 668 16.49 -7.89 -14.41
C GLN A 668 16.70 -7.94 -12.88
N THR A 669 15.66 -8.13 -12.06
CA THR A 669 15.77 -8.30 -10.60
C THR A 669 16.64 -9.53 -10.29
N PRO A 670 17.66 -9.45 -9.41
CA PRO A 670 18.44 -10.64 -9.03
C PRO A 670 17.57 -11.68 -8.32
N LEU A 671 17.96 -12.96 -8.38
CA LEU A 671 17.40 -13.98 -7.50
C LEU A 671 17.92 -13.75 -6.06
N PHE A 672 17.16 -14.17 -5.05
CA PHE A 672 17.65 -14.18 -3.68
C PHE A 672 18.83 -15.16 -3.52
N SER A 673 19.85 -14.76 -2.77
CA SER A 673 20.97 -15.64 -2.39
C SER A 673 20.47 -16.80 -1.54
N THR A 674 20.81 -18.05 -1.91
CA THR A 674 20.55 -19.23 -1.09
C THR A 674 21.58 -19.37 0.03
N GLU A 675 21.67 -18.36 0.90
CA GLU A 675 22.58 -18.32 2.06
C GLU A 675 21.91 -18.88 3.35
N ALA A 676 20.61 -19.20 3.30
CA ALA A 676 19.80 -19.61 4.46
C ALA A 676 19.64 -21.15 4.63
N THR A 677 20.37 -21.97 3.87
CA THR A 677 20.19 -23.44 3.85
C THR A 677 21.45 -24.28 4.08
N GLU A 678 22.63 -23.67 4.29
CA GLU A 678 23.89 -24.42 4.49
C GLU A 678 24.18 -24.81 5.95
N GLU A 679 23.52 -24.20 6.95
CA GLU A 679 23.78 -24.50 8.38
C GLU A 679 23.19 -25.85 8.88
N ALA A 680 22.57 -26.66 8.00
CA ALA A 680 21.80 -27.84 8.38
C ALA A 680 22.31 -29.20 7.82
N SER A 681 23.54 -29.29 7.29
CA SER A 681 24.08 -30.59 6.80
C SER A 681 25.62 -30.69 6.78
N THR A 682 26.26 -30.69 7.96
CA THR A 682 27.71 -30.97 8.07
C THR A 682 28.07 -32.45 7.80
N SER A 683 28.26 -32.82 6.53
CA SER A 683 28.84 -34.12 6.13
C SER A 683 29.77 -33.98 4.92
N PRO A 684 31.10 -33.87 5.11
CA PRO A 684 32.03 -33.50 4.04
C PRO A 684 32.59 -34.71 3.26
N GLU A 685 31.78 -35.39 2.44
CA GLU A 685 32.32 -36.39 1.49
C GLU A 685 31.42 -36.68 0.27
N SER A 686 31.63 -35.95 -0.83
CA SER A 686 31.53 -36.47 -2.21
C SER A 686 32.11 -35.45 -3.20
N GLN A 687 32.80 -35.93 -4.25
CA GLN A 687 33.50 -35.08 -5.21
C GLN A 687 32.74 -34.93 -6.53
N SER A 688 32.84 -33.74 -7.12
CA SER A 688 32.63 -33.46 -8.55
C SER A 688 31.31 -33.93 -9.16
N THR A 689 30.27 -33.12 -9.01
CA THR A 689 29.32 -32.89 -10.11
C THR A 689 29.65 -31.53 -10.71
N LYS A 690 29.78 -31.43 -12.04
CA LYS A 690 29.83 -30.12 -12.71
C LYS A 690 28.42 -29.50 -12.63
N PRO A 691 28.27 -28.17 -12.56
CA PRO A 691 26.98 -27.57 -12.84
C PRO A 691 26.56 -27.96 -14.26
N ASP A 692 25.33 -28.44 -14.43
CA ASP A 692 24.82 -28.74 -15.76
C ASP A 692 24.70 -27.43 -16.55
N MET A 693 25.33 -27.40 -17.72
CA MET A 693 25.30 -26.25 -18.63
C MET A 693 23.99 -26.25 -19.43
N SER A 694 22.85 -26.19 -18.75
CA SER A 694 21.56 -25.98 -19.41
C SER A 694 21.50 -24.57 -19.97
N ASN A 695 21.31 -24.44 -21.29
CA ASN A 695 21.13 -23.15 -21.96
C ASN A 695 19.87 -22.47 -21.40
N ASN A 696 20.04 -21.49 -20.52
CA ASN A 696 18.98 -20.87 -19.72
C ASN A 696 18.56 -19.50 -20.29
N PHE A 697 18.65 -19.29 -21.60
CA PHE A 697 18.17 -18.05 -22.25
C PHE A 697 16.66 -17.81 -22.07
N ASP A 698 15.84 -18.85 -21.87
CA ASP A 698 14.38 -18.76 -21.78
C ASP A 698 13.84 -18.05 -20.53
N ILE A 699 14.67 -17.97 -19.48
CA ILE A 699 14.35 -17.33 -18.20
C ILE A 699 14.99 -15.93 -18.02
N SER A 700 15.80 -15.50 -18.98
CA SER A 700 16.67 -14.32 -18.86
C SER A 700 16.38 -13.25 -19.92
N GLU A 701 17.14 -12.17 -19.88
CA GLU A 701 16.98 -11.01 -20.78
C GLU A 701 17.04 -11.37 -22.27
N GLU A 702 17.85 -12.38 -22.62
CA GLU A 702 18.05 -12.89 -23.97
C GLU A 702 16.76 -13.47 -24.58
N GLY A 703 16.06 -14.34 -23.84
CA GLY A 703 14.80 -14.94 -24.28
C GLY A 703 13.68 -13.91 -24.38
N LEU A 704 13.62 -12.96 -23.44
CA LEU A 704 12.67 -11.85 -23.53
C LEU A 704 12.95 -10.97 -24.77
N ALA A 705 14.22 -10.67 -25.05
CA ALA A 705 14.61 -9.90 -26.23
C ALA A 705 14.20 -10.60 -27.54
N ILE A 706 14.36 -11.93 -27.61
CA ILE A 706 13.93 -12.74 -28.76
C ILE A 706 12.40 -12.74 -28.89
N ARG A 707 11.64 -12.96 -27.80
CA ARG A 707 10.16 -12.89 -27.83
C ARG A 707 9.66 -11.54 -28.36
N ILE A 708 10.23 -10.44 -27.88
CA ILE A 708 9.87 -9.08 -28.33
C ILE A 708 10.27 -8.86 -29.80
N ALA A 709 11.43 -9.34 -30.22
CA ALA A 709 11.88 -9.18 -31.60
C ALA A 709 11.05 -10.00 -32.60
N VAL A 710 10.64 -11.22 -32.22
CA VAL A 710 9.68 -12.02 -32.99
C VAL A 710 8.28 -11.37 -33.00
N GLU A 711 7.82 -10.77 -31.90
CA GLU A 711 6.56 -10.00 -31.87
C GLU A 711 6.62 -8.78 -32.81
N VAL A 712 7.72 -8.02 -32.84
CA VAL A 712 7.88 -6.91 -33.82
C VAL A 712 8.01 -7.44 -35.25
N ALA A 713 8.61 -8.62 -35.45
CA ALA A 713 8.72 -9.28 -36.75
C ALA A 713 7.36 -9.81 -37.27
N ASN A 714 6.50 -10.30 -36.39
CA ASN A 714 5.19 -10.88 -36.73
C ASN A 714 4.00 -9.93 -36.52
N CYS A 715 4.21 -8.74 -35.94
CA CYS A 715 3.16 -7.78 -35.61
C CYS A 715 2.18 -7.53 -36.78
N PRO A 716 0.85 -7.67 -36.55
CA PRO A 716 -0.16 -7.40 -37.56
C PRO A 716 -0.20 -5.92 -37.92
N GLU A 717 -0.74 -5.61 -39.10
CA GLU A 717 -1.05 -4.24 -39.52
C GLU A 717 0.09 -3.19 -39.41
N LYS A 718 1.37 -3.57 -39.60
CA LYS A 718 2.54 -2.64 -39.55
C LYS A 718 2.44 -1.36 -40.41
N LYS A 719 1.42 -1.24 -41.26
CA LYS A 719 1.11 -0.06 -42.07
C LYS A 719 0.27 0.99 -41.31
N THR A 720 -0.56 0.59 -40.34
CA THR A 720 -1.44 1.49 -39.56
C THR A 720 -0.66 2.31 -38.54
N ALA A 721 -1.25 3.42 -38.08
CA ALA A 721 -0.64 4.26 -37.06
C ALA A 721 -0.54 3.57 -35.69
N ALA A 722 -1.46 2.63 -35.38
CA ALA A 722 -1.42 1.84 -34.16
C ALA A 722 -0.29 0.79 -34.21
N GLY A 723 -0.18 0.01 -35.29
CA GLY A 723 0.88 -0.98 -35.50
C GLY A 723 2.29 -0.35 -35.49
N LYS A 724 2.48 0.80 -36.14
CA LYS A 724 3.76 1.53 -36.10
C LYS A 724 4.13 1.99 -34.70
N ALA A 725 3.17 2.52 -33.94
CA ALA A 725 3.42 2.95 -32.57
C ALA A 725 3.74 1.76 -31.64
N TYR A 726 3.10 0.61 -31.85
CA TYR A 726 3.35 -0.64 -31.14
C TYR A 726 4.78 -1.15 -31.37
N CYS A 727 5.19 -1.30 -32.63
CA CYS A 727 6.55 -1.72 -32.97
C CYS A 727 7.62 -0.74 -32.45
N LEU A 728 7.40 0.57 -32.56
CA LEU A 728 8.33 1.58 -32.04
C LEU A 728 8.47 1.53 -30.52
N ALA A 729 7.38 1.25 -29.79
CA ALA A 729 7.42 1.05 -28.35
C ALA A 729 8.22 -0.21 -27.96
N LEU A 730 7.94 -1.35 -28.61
CA LEU A 730 8.67 -2.60 -28.36
C LEU A 730 10.17 -2.49 -28.69
N CYS A 731 10.54 -1.86 -29.80
CA CYS A 731 11.94 -1.58 -30.13
C CYS A 731 12.63 -0.74 -29.03
N LYS A 732 11.93 0.25 -28.43
CA LYS A 732 12.44 1.07 -27.31
C LYS A 732 12.54 0.33 -25.98
N VAL A 733 12.02 -0.88 -25.89
CA VAL A 733 12.16 -1.76 -24.71
C VAL A 733 13.31 -2.76 -24.95
N VAL A 734 13.41 -3.35 -26.14
CA VAL A 734 14.46 -4.33 -26.48
C VAL A 734 15.89 -3.78 -26.35
N VAL A 735 16.13 -2.51 -26.67
CA VAL A 735 17.48 -1.91 -26.60
C VAL A 735 18.05 -1.83 -25.18
N LEU A 736 17.19 -1.93 -24.16
CA LEU A 736 17.55 -1.93 -22.74
C LEU A 736 18.18 -3.27 -22.31
N LEU A 737 17.72 -4.36 -22.92
CA LEU A 737 18.07 -5.74 -22.56
C LEU A 737 19.53 -6.08 -22.89
N ARG A 738 20.10 -6.98 -22.09
CA ARG A 738 21.49 -7.44 -22.16
C ARG A 738 21.58 -8.91 -22.51
N PHE A 739 22.77 -9.30 -22.98
CA PHE A 739 23.10 -10.65 -23.41
C PHE A 739 24.39 -11.06 -22.71
N ARG A 740 24.39 -12.25 -22.08
CA ARG A 740 25.55 -12.88 -21.48
C ARG A 740 26.33 -13.60 -22.57
N GLN A 741 27.66 -13.51 -22.55
CA GLN A 741 28.53 -14.20 -23.53
C GLN A 741 28.34 -15.73 -23.53
N SER A 742 27.83 -16.33 -22.46
CA SER A 742 27.51 -17.76 -22.39
C SER A 742 26.39 -18.20 -23.35
N GLU A 743 25.43 -17.33 -23.68
CA GLU A 743 24.22 -17.70 -24.44
C GLU A 743 24.40 -17.51 -25.96
N GLN A 744 25.48 -18.10 -26.52
CA GLN A 744 25.88 -17.93 -27.93
C GLN A 744 24.75 -18.19 -28.95
N LYS A 745 23.93 -19.23 -28.75
CA LYS A 745 22.76 -19.51 -29.61
C LYS A 745 21.78 -18.34 -29.65
N ALA A 746 21.49 -17.73 -28.49
CA ALA A 746 20.57 -16.60 -28.37
C ALA A 746 21.16 -15.31 -28.97
N ILE A 747 22.48 -15.09 -28.84
CA ILE A 747 23.20 -14.00 -29.51
C ILE A 747 23.07 -14.11 -31.03
N LYS A 748 23.39 -15.29 -31.60
CA LYS A 748 23.29 -15.53 -33.05
C LYS A 748 21.85 -15.42 -33.57
N CYS A 749 20.85 -15.91 -32.82
CA CYS A 749 19.43 -15.72 -33.13
C CYS A 749 19.05 -14.22 -33.18
N MET A 750 19.38 -13.46 -32.14
CA MET A 750 19.05 -12.03 -32.05
C MET A 750 19.75 -11.21 -33.13
N ARG A 751 20.98 -11.56 -33.54
CA ARG A 751 21.69 -10.90 -34.65
C ARG A 751 20.86 -10.88 -35.94
N GLY A 752 20.15 -11.96 -36.27
CA GLY A 752 19.26 -12.01 -37.44
C GLY A 752 17.99 -11.17 -37.25
N LEU A 753 17.38 -11.22 -36.06
CA LEU A 753 16.15 -10.49 -35.74
C LEU A 753 16.32 -8.96 -35.67
N VAL A 754 17.51 -8.45 -35.36
CA VAL A 754 17.77 -6.99 -35.26
C VAL A 754 17.55 -6.25 -36.59
N ASN A 755 17.66 -6.92 -37.74
CA ASN A 755 17.31 -6.32 -39.03
C ASN A 755 15.80 -5.98 -39.12
N ALA A 756 14.92 -6.86 -38.63
CA ALA A 756 13.47 -6.63 -38.60
C ALA A 756 13.06 -5.52 -37.61
N LEU A 757 13.78 -5.41 -36.49
CA LEU A 757 13.65 -4.30 -35.54
C LEU A 757 14.05 -2.96 -36.19
N ALA A 758 15.21 -2.91 -36.86
CA ALA A 758 15.72 -1.72 -37.53
C ALA A 758 14.80 -1.25 -38.68
N ALA A 759 14.26 -2.18 -39.48
CA ALA A 759 13.27 -1.87 -40.51
C ALA A 759 11.98 -1.28 -39.92
N SER A 760 11.52 -1.81 -38.77
CA SER A 760 10.34 -1.31 -38.06
C SER A 760 10.58 0.04 -37.38
N ALA A 761 11.83 0.33 -36.99
CA ALA A 761 12.25 1.56 -36.33
C ALA A 761 12.70 2.68 -37.28
N ALA A 762 12.69 2.48 -38.60
CA ALA A 762 13.33 3.36 -39.60
C ALA A 762 12.86 4.83 -39.63
N SER A 763 11.76 5.17 -38.94
CA SER A 763 11.28 6.56 -38.78
C SER A 763 11.91 7.31 -37.59
N ASP A 764 12.54 6.61 -36.65
CA ASP A 764 13.15 7.16 -35.44
C ASP A 764 14.68 7.01 -35.50
N LYS A 765 15.37 8.14 -35.71
CA LYS A 765 16.83 8.17 -35.92
C LYS A 765 17.63 7.87 -34.65
N GLU A 766 17.07 8.14 -33.48
CA GLU A 766 17.76 7.92 -32.20
C GLU A 766 17.65 6.44 -31.83
N LEU A 767 16.45 5.87 -31.93
CA LEU A 767 16.22 4.44 -31.78
C LEU A 767 17.01 3.60 -32.80
N LEU A 768 17.11 4.03 -34.05
CA LEU A 768 17.91 3.33 -35.06
C LEU A 768 19.42 3.33 -34.69
N LYS A 769 19.92 4.39 -34.05
CA LYS A 769 21.29 4.45 -33.50
C LYS A 769 21.46 3.51 -32.31
N GLU A 770 20.49 3.42 -31.40
CA GLU A 770 20.50 2.46 -30.27
C GLU A 770 20.44 1.00 -30.73
N LEU A 771 19.61 0.69 -31.73
CA LEU A 771 19.55 -0.63 -32.38
C LEU A 771 20.87 -0.95 -33.12
N THR A 772 21.50 0.03 -33.76
CA THR A 772 22.83 -0.14 -34.38
C THR A 772 23.90 -0.43 -33.31
N GLN A 773 23.83 0.23 -32.15
CA GLN A 773 24.68 -0.07 -30.98
C GLN A 773 24.36 -1.42 -30.34
N MET A 774 23.11 -1.92 -30.44
CA MET A 774 22.76 -3.29 -30.04
C MET A 774 23.37 -4.30 -31.00
N ALA A 775 23.27 -4.07 -32.31
CA ALA A 775 23.89 -4.91 -33.33
C ALA A 775 25.42 -5.01 -33.17
N SER A 776 26.10 -3.91 -32.85
CA SER A 776 27.55 -3.93 -32.58
C SER A 776 27.89 -4.67 -31.29
N ARG A 777 27.11 -4.47 -30.21
CA ARG A 777 27.27 -5.20 -28.94
C ARG A 777 27.13 -6.71 -29.12
N LEU A 778 26.10 -7.15 -29.84
CA LEU A 778 25.88 -8.58 -30.14
C LEU A 778 27.05 -9.18 -30.94
N ARG A 779 27.54 -8.50 -31.98
CA ARG A 779 28.72 -8.95 -32.75
C ARG A 779 30.02 -9.00 -31.94
N SER A 780 30.15 -8.23 -30.86
CA SER A 780 31.32 -8.28 -29.96
C SER A 780 31.21 -9.32 -28.83
N LEU A 781 30.02 -9.91 -28.64
CA LEU A 781 29.78 -11.00 -27.70
C LEU A 781 29.70 -12.37 -28.38
N ASP A 782 29.45 -12.38 -29.69
CA ASP A 782 29.47 -13.57 -30.54
C ASP A 782 30.91 -14.08 -30.74
N GLU A 783 31.18 -15.32 -30.35
CA GLU A 783 32.52 -15.90 -30.43
C GLU A 783 32.91 -16.27 -31.87
N HIS A 784 31.92 -16.53 -32.74
CA HIS A 784 32.14 -16.87 -34.15
C HIS A 784 31.20 -16.03 -35.06
N PRO A 785 31.46 -14.71 -35.24
CA PRO A 785 30.52 -13.80 -35.91
C PRO A 785 30.24 -14.12 -37.39
N GLU A 786 31.14 -14.83 -38.07
CA GLU A 786 30.99 -15.23 -39.48
C GLU A 786 30.08 -16.47 -39.65
N GLU A 787 29.69 -17.13 -38.55
CA GLU A 787 28.74 -18.26 -38.57
C GLU A 787 27.33 -17.78 -38.25
N GLU A 788 26.39 -17.99 -39.18
CA GLU A 788 24.96 -17.78 -38.96
C GLU A 788 24.34 -18.98 -38.20
N LEU A 789 23.27 -18.74 -37.43
CA LEU A 789 22.55 -19.81 -36.74
C LEU A 789 21.73 -20.63 -37.75
N PRO A 790 21.80 -21.98 -37.76
CA PRO A 790 20.93 -22.79 -38.60
C PRO A 790 19.45 -22.55 -38.28
N GLN A 791 18.59 -22.54 -39.31
CA GLN A 791 17.15 -22.30 -39.14
C GLN A 791 16.49 -23.36 -38.22
N GLU A 792 16.96 -24.61 -38.25
CA GLU A 792 16.49 -25.67 -37.35
C GLU A 792 16.80 -25.37 -35.86
N GLU A 793 17.96 -24.77 -35.57
CA GLU A 793 18.32 -24.33 -34.22
C GLU A 793 17.58 -23.04 -33.81
N ALA A 794 17.27 -22.16 -34.77
CA ALA A 794 16.39 -21.01 -34.52
C ALA A 794 14.96 -21.47 -34.19
N GLU A 795 14.46 -22.50 -34.86
CA GLU A 795 13.15 -23.11 -34.59
C GLU A 795 13.13 -23.88 -33.26
N GLU A 796 14.23 -24.52 -32.85
CA GLU A 796 14.42 -25.05 -31.48
C GLU A 796 14.29 -23.93 -30.42
N ILE A 797 14.96 -22.79 -30.62
CA ILE A 797 14.87 -21.61 -29.74
C ILE A 797 13.44 -21.05 -29.68
N PHE A 798 12.78 -20.88 -30.83
CA PHE A 798 11.41 -20.38 -30.88
C PHE A 798 10.43 -21.33 -30.18
N LYS A 799 10.58 -22.65 -30.37
CA LYS A 799 9.79 -23.66 -29.67
C LYS A 799 10.02 -23.61 -28.15
N LYS A 800 11.27 -23.50 -27.68
CA LYS A 800 11.57 -23.35 -26.24
C LYS A 800 10.98 -22.07 -25.63
N LEU A 801 10.77 -21.03 -26.44
CA LEU A 801 10.14 -19.76 -26.02
C LEU A 801 8.61 -19.72 -26.21
N GLY A 802 7.97 -20.82 -26.62
CA GLY A 802 6.51 -20.87 -26.87
C GLY A 802 6.06 -19.98 -28.04
N LEU A 803 6.89 -19.84 -29.07
CA LEU A 803 6.65 -18.95 -30.21
C LEU A 803 6.18 -19.74 -31.45
N ASP A 804 4.92 -20.20 -31.41
CA ASP A 804 4.24 -20.90 -32.51
C ASP A 804 3.89 -19.95 -33.67
N GLY A 805 4.93 -19.46 -34.35
CA GLY A 805 4.85 -18.45 -35.39
C GLY A 805 6.20 -18.31 -36.12
N GLY A 806 6.67 -19.42 -36.69
CA GLY A 806 8.02 -19.59 -37.24
C GLY A 806 8.48 -18.45 -38.15
N PHE A 807 9.33 -17.58 -37.60
CA PHE A 807 10.01 -16.54 -38.36
C PHE A 807 11.20 -17.17 -39.11
N LYS A 808 11.30 -16.92 -40.42
CA LYS A 808 12.49 -17.32 -41.19
C LYS A 808 13.57 -16.27 -41.01
N LEU A 809 14.74 -16.69 -40.52
CA LEU A 809 15.87 -15.80 -40.35
C LEU A 809 16.36 -15.38 -41.76
N GLU A 810 16.18 -14.10 -42.12
CA GLU A 810 16.62 -13.59 -43.44
C GLU A 810 18.15 -13.52 -43.49
N THR A 811 18.77 -14.58 -44.02
CA THR A 811 20.19 -14.65 -44.32
C THR A 811 20.51 -13.79 -45.54
N THR A 812 20.93 -12.54 -45.31
CA THR A 812 21.52 -11.72 -46.37
C THR A 812 22.55 -10.74 -45.80
N SER A 813 23.62 -10.56 -46.56
CA SER A 813 24.86 -9.96 -46.09
C SER A 813 24.82 -8.43 -45.97
N VAL A 814 25.76 -7.92 -45.15
CA VAL A 814 26.42 -6.60 -45.22
C VAL A 814 25.57 -5.46 -45.81
N VAL A 815 25.12 -4.55 -44.94
CA VAL A 815 24.65 -3.21 -45.32
C VAL A 815 25.64 -2.59 -46.32
N PRO A 816 25.23 -2.29 -47.57
CA PRO A 816 26.13 -1.69 -48.54
C PRO A 816 26.56 -0.31 -48.05
N PRO A 817 27.87 0.04 -48.09
CA PRO A 817 28.34 1.31 -47.59
C PRO A 817 27.67 2.46 -48.35
N THR A 818 27.28 3.51 -47.60
CA THR A 818 26.55 4.67 -48.11
C THR A 818 27.21 5.19 -49.40
N PRO A 819 26.50 5.23 -50.55
CA PRO A 819 27.09 5.73 -51.78
C PRO A 819 27.46 7.20 -51.61
N ALA A 820 28.76 7.50 -51.77
CA ALA A 820 29.28 8.85 -51.59
C ALA A 820 28.54 9.87 -52.48
N PRO A 821 28.30 11.10 -51.99
CA PRO A 821 27.50 12.09 -52.71
C PRO A 821 28.14 12.42 -54.07
N ARG A 822 27.45 12.09 -55.16
CA ARG A 822 27.90 12.35 -56.53
C ARG A 822 27.91 13.85 -56.82
N SER A 823 29.03 14.51 -56.55
CA SER A 823 29.28 15.89 -56.92
C SER A 823 29.30 16.06 -58.44
N VAL A 824 28.23 16.62 -59.01
CA VAL A 824 28.16 16.96 -60.44
C VAL A 824 28.70 18.37 -60.67
N ARG A 825 29.99 18.48 -60.99
CA ARG A 825 30.57 19.68 -61.62
C ARG A 825 31.79 19.33 -62.48
N PRO A 826 31.92 19.83 -63.72
CA PRO A 826 33.03 19.50 -64.61
C PRO A 826 34.34 20.24 -64.27
N PRO A 827 35.51 19.73 -64.72
CA PRO A 827 36.84 20.26 -64.38
C PRO A 827 37.22 21.56 -65.13
N PRO A 828 38.25 22.30 -64.66
CA PRO A 828 38.51 23.69 -65.08
C PRO A 828 39.48 23.86 -66.26
N SER A 829 39.50 25.07 -66.83
CA SER A 829 40.44 25.50 -67.88
C SER A 829 41.75 26.09 -67.32
N ARG A 830 42.84 25.98 -68.10
CA ARG A 830 44.21 26.35 -67.70
C ARG A 830 44.54 27.83 -67.95
N ARG A 831 45.22 28.48 -67.00
CA ARG A 831 46.41 29.38 -67.16
C ARG A 831 46.89 29.80 -65.76
N ALA A 832 48.06 29.47 -65.21
CA ALA A 832 49.46 29.37 -65.68
C ALA A 832 50.29 30.65 -65.54
N ARG A 833 51.03 30.77 -64.41
CA ARG A 833 52.47 31.11 -64.41
C ARG A 833 53.19 30.67 -63.12
N ARG A 834 54.48 30.35 -63.28
CA ARG A 834 55.56 30.11 -62.28
C ARG A 834 56.47 31.38 -62.26
N PRO A 835 57.55 31.55 -61.43
CA PRO A 835 58.41 30.50 -60.83
C PRO A 835 59.04 30.74 -59.42
N SER A 836 59.76 29.71 -58.92
CA SER A 836 60.94 29.73 -57.97
C SER A 836 60.77 30.30 -56.54
N SER A 837 61.49 29.84 -55.51
CA SER A 837 62.63 28.88 -55.41
C SER A 837 62.74 28.16 -54.05
N SER A 838 63.57 27.11 -54.01
CA SER A 838 64.32 26.47 -52.88
C SER A 838 64.42 27.21 -51.53
N SER A 839 64.25 26.58 -50.36
CA SER A 839 65.17 25.64 -49.63
C SER A 839 66.33 26.38 -48.90
N ASP A 840 66.82 26.02 -47.69
CA ASP A 840 66.72 24.79 -46.86
C ASP A 840 66.68 25.08 -45.32
N ASP A 841 66.47 24.01 -44.53
CA ASP A 841 66.94 23.67 -43.16
C ASP A 841 66.62 24.44 -41.84
N SER A 842 65.89 23.69 -40.98
CA SER A 842 66.09 23.38 -39.54
C SER A 842 66.09 24.45 -38.42
N ASP A 843 65.01 24.39 -37.62
CA ASP A 843 64.96 24.09 -36.16
C ASP A 843 65.83 24.82 -35.12
N ILE A 844 65.19 25.29 -34.04
CA ILE A 844 65.18 24.62 -32.71
C ILE A 844 64.11 25.26 -31.77
N ASP A 845 63.66 24.49 -30.76
CA ASP A 845 62.58 24.78 -29.80
C ASP A 845 62.65 26.12 -29.00
N GLY A 846 61.51 26.53 -28.44
CA GLY A 846 61.49 27.50 -27.32
C GLY A 846 60.18 28.25 -27.04
N PHE A 847 59.05 27.58 -26.78
CA PHE A 847 57.77 28.25 -26.48
C PHE A 847 57.58 28.56 -24.98
N GLU A 848 57.43 29.84 -24.59
CA GLU A 848 56.85 30.20 -23.27
C GLU A 848 56.25 31.62 -23.24
N ARG A 849 55.08 31.75 -22.58
CA ARG A 849 54.49 33.01 -22.00
C ARG A 849 54.01 34.11 -22.97
N LYS A 850 53.08 35.02 -22.62
CA LYS A 850 51.99 35.07 -21.60
C LYS A 850 51.01 36.23 -21.95
N LEU A 851 49.71 36.04 -21.67
CA LEU A 851 48.70 37.00 -21.14
C LEU A 851 48.42 38.38 -21.82
N HIS A 852 47.12 38.77 -21.78
CA HIS A 852 46.45 40.11 -21.77
C HIS A 852 47.22 41.41 -22.14
N ALA A 853 46.62 42.46 -22.76
CA ALA A 853 45.29 43.01 -22.43
C ALA A 853 44.70 44.03 -23.47
N THR A 854 43.38 44.24 -23.37
CA THR A 854 42.59 45.49 -23.62
C THR A 854 42.80 46.43 -24.83
N SER A 855 41.74 46.48 -25.66
CA SER A 855 41.03 47.70 -26.18
C SER A 855 41.63 48.61 -27.27
N VAL A 856 40.79 49.01 -28.27
CA VAL A 856 40.26 50.39 -28.50
C VAL A 856 39.52 50.55 -29.87
N SER A 857 38.21 50.90 -29.81
CA SER A 857 37.44 51.84 -30.68
C SER A 857 37.24 51.71 -32.22
N ARG A 858 35.94 51.76 -32.63
CA ARG A 858 35.30 52.29 -33.90
C ARG A 858 35.57 51.55 -35.24
N VAL A 859 34.56 51.09 -36.01
CA VAL A 859 33.42 51.74 -36.74
C VAL A 859 33.91 52.48 -38.01
N ALA A 860 33.39 52.29 -39.25
CA ALA A 860 32.14 51.69 -39.79
C ALA A 860 32.39 50.88 -41.11
N ALA A 861 31.46 50.39 -41.95
CA ALA A 861 29.98 50.49 -42.05
C ALA A 861 29.35 49.34 -42.89
N THR A 862 28.05 49.03 -42.67
CA THR A 862 27.11 48.28 -43.57
C THR A 862 27.45 46.81 -43.94
N PRO A 863 26.45 45.89 -44.15
CA PRO A 863 25.13 46.09 -44.76
C PRO A 863 23.93 45.38 -44.08
N VAL A 864 22.74 45.45 -44.70
CA VAL A 864 21.71 44.39 -44.93
C VAL A 864 20.34 45.03 -45.25
N MET A 865 19.53 44.38 -46.10
CA MET A 865 18.18 44.84 -46.51
C MET A 865 17.10 44.55 -45.44
N THR A 866 16.07 45.39 -45.36
CA THR A 866 14.86 45.13 -44.56
C THR A 866 13.57 45.52 -45.29
N GLY A 867 12.49 44.82 -44.94
CA GLY A 867 11.12 45.05 -45.42
C GLY A 867 10.28 43.78 -45.31
N ALA A 868 9.00 43.80 -44.91
CA ALA A 868 8.21 44.90 -44.35
C ALA A 868 6.96 44.34 -43.63
N ARG A 869 6.39 45.07 -42.65
CA ARG A 869 4.95 45.05 -42.28
C ARG A 869 4.60 46.14 -41.24
N SER A 870 3.30 46.31 -40.95
CA SER A 870 2.74 47.52 -40.30
C SER A 870 1.48 47.21 -39.46
N GLN A 871 1.25 48.02 -38.40
CA GLN A 871 0.10 48.09 -37.46
C GLN A 871 -0.13 46.85 -36.54
N ARG A 872 -0.17 46.96 -35.18
CA ARG A 872 -1.14 47.57 -34.20
C ARG A 872 -2.27 46.57 -33.85
N ALA A 873 -2.73 46.32 -32.59
CA ALA A 873 -2.53 46.94 -31.27
C ALA A 873 -2.45 45.84 -30.15
N SER A 874 -1.69 45.99 -29.06
CA SER A 874 -2.04 46.58 -27.72
C SER A 874 -3.01 45.80 -26.81
N LYS A 875 -2.55 45.44 -25.59
CA LYS A 875 -3.40 45.16 -24.41
C LYS A 875 -2.60 45.36 -23.09
N THR A 876 -3.23 45.96 -22.06
CA THR A 876 -2.69 46.24 -20.71
C THR A 876 -3.87 46.29 -19.73
N ALA A 877 -3.63 46.27 -18.40
CA ALA A 877 -4.66 46.03 -17.38
C ALA A 877 -5.19 47.29 -16.63
N ALA A 878 -6.31 47.08 -15.92
CA ALA A 878 -6.84 47.79 -14.73
C ALA A 878 -7.19 49.30 -14.78
N MET A 879 -8.42 49.66 -14.35
CA MET A 879 -8.68 50.39 -13.08
C MET A 879 -10.16 50.79 -12.84
N CYS A 880 -10.54 50.83 -11.55
CA CYS A 880 -11.54 51.69 -10.88
C CYS A 880 -13.09 51.65 -11.17
N ARG A 881 -13.80 51.09 -10.17
CA ARG A 881 -14.84 51.71 -9.30
C ARG A 881 -16.22 52.22 -9.81
N MET A 882 -17.22 51.92 -8.96
CA MET A 882 -18.46 52.67 -8.60
C MET A 882 -19.82 52.48 -9.35
N THR A 883 -20.78 51.96 -8.57
CA THR A 883 -22.23 52.31 -8.49
C THR A 883 -23.24 51.86 -9.56
N ALA A 884 -24.51 51.83 -9.13
CA ALA A 884 -25.79 51.75 -9.88
C ALA A 884 -26.27 50.39 -10.44
N LYS A 885 -27.15 49.72 -9.67
CA LYS A 885 -28.48 49.30 -10.19
C LYS A 885 -29.27 50.58 -10.57
N PRO A 886 -30.18 50.60 -11.57
CA PRO A 886 -31.38 49.75 -11.56
C PRO A 886 -32.02 49.35 -12.92
N ALA A 887 -33.06 48.49 -12.84
CA ALA A 887 -34.31 48.52 -13.64
C ALA A 887 -34.28 48.21 -15.17
N VAL A 888 -35.35 47.70 -15.82
CA VAL A 888 -36.58 46.94 -15.45
C VAL A 888 -37.21 46.36 -16.75
N ALA A 889 -38.23 45.49 -16.64
CA ALA A 889 -39.17 45.00 -17.69
C ALA A 889 -38.66 43.85 -18.57
N SER A 890 -39.48 42.86 -18.99
CA SER A 890 -40.88 42.46 -18.69
C SER A 890 -41.16 41.14 -19.43
N SER A 891 -42.08 40.22 -19.09
CA SER A 891 -43.03 39.96 -17.98
C SER A 891 -43.43 38.44 -18.13
N ASP A 892 -44.39 37.76 -17.47
CA ASP A 892 -45.59 38.03 -16.66
C ASP A 892 -45.51 37.17 -15.35
N ASP A 893 -45.94 37.63 -14.17
CA ASP A 893 -47.27 37.52 -13.50
C ASP A 893 -47.82 36.08 -13.32
N ASN A 894 -48.36 35.67 -12.16
CA ASN A 894 -49.09 36.38 -11.08
C ASN A 894 -48.66 35.92 -9.66
N GLN A 895 -48.49 36.81 -8.67
CA GLN A 895 -49.45 37.22 -7.59
C GLN A 895 -49.90 36.09 -6.63
N SER A 896 -49.97 36.27 -5.31
CA SER A 896 -49.79 37.47 -4.45
C SER A 896 -49.44 37.09 -3.00
N ASP A 897 -48.62 37.93 -2.35
CA ASP A 897 -48.77 38.60 -1.03
C ASP A 897 -49.35 37.84 0.20
N ASP A 898 -48.91 38.05 1.45
CA ASP A 898 -48.04 39.12 1.95
C ASP A 898 -47.23 38.79 3.25
N GLN A 899 -46.27 39.69 3.51
CA GLN A 899 -45.59 40.12 4.75
C GLN A 899 -46.28 39.87 6.11
N SER A 900 -45.65 39.92 7.30
CA SER A 900 -44.27 40.24 7.81
C SER A 900 -44.18 39.75 9.28
N GLY A 901 -43.13 39.92 10.10
CA GLY A 901 -41.83 40.60 10.03
C GLY A 901 -41.03 40.39 11.34
N VAL A 902 -39.77 40.84 11.42
CA VAL A 902 -38.84 40.55 12.55
C VAL A 902 -38.48 41.81 13.35
N THR A 903 -38.55 41.76 14.69
CA THR A 903 -37.89 42.70 15.61
C THR A 903 -37.55 42.08 16.97
N SER A 904 -36.28 42.20 17.37
CA SER A 904 -35.72 42.45 18.72
C SER A 904 -36.22 41.69 19.96
N ASP A 905 -35.29 40.94 20.57
CA ASP A 905 -34.64 41.22 21.88
C ASP A 905 -35.45 41.44 23.18
N GLU A 906 -34.91 40.86 24.26
CA GLU A 906 -34.99 41.26 25.68
C GLU A 906 -36.37 41.61 26.30
N ASP A 907 -36.89 40.71 27.16
CA ASP A 907 -36.57 40.79 28.60
C ASP A 907 -36.88 39.45 29.32
N SER A 908 -36.68 39.45 30.62
CA SER A 908 -36.63 38.33 31.56
C SER A 908 -37.88 38.23 32.44
N SER A 909 -38.29 36.99 32.76
CA SER A 909 -38.90 36.64 34.06
C SER A 909 -39.05 35.13 34.23
N ASP A 910 -38.48 34.57 35.29
CA ASP A 910 -39.02 33.35 35.92
C ASP A 910 -40.45 33.59 36.43
N VAL A 911 -41.22 32.51 36.68
CA VAL A 911 -41.95 32.22 37.95
C VAL A 911 -43.06 31.15 37.76
N GLU A 912 -42.88 30.04 38.48
CA GLU A 912 -43.88 29.10 39.06
C GLU A 912 -44.89 28.30 38.22
N SER A 913 -45.10 27.06 38.71
CA SER A 913 -46.24 26.14 38.52
C SER A 913 -46.45 25.52 37.11
N SER A 914 -46.47 24.19 36.96
CA SER A 914 -46.76 23.10 37.91
C SER A 914 -45.94 21.84 37.66
#